data_AF-A0A2H0FRG3-F1
#
_entry.id   AF-A0A2H0FRG3-F1
#
_cell.length_a   1.000
_cell.length_b   1.000
_cell.length_c   1.000
_cell.angle_alpha   90.00
_cell.angle_beta   90.00
_cell.angle_gamma   90.00
#
_symmetry.space_group_name_H-M   'P 1'
#
loop_
_entity.id
_entity.type
_entity.pdbx_description
1 polymer ?
#
loop_
_entity_poly.entity_id
_entity_poly.type
_entity_poly.pdbx_seq_one_letter_code
_entity_poly.pdbx_strand_id
1 'polypeptide(L)'
;MKNILVAFLMLCFSNLIAKDKNEIYLINPIETPHGILLTNNFESTLYLLNNGNLEELISAPGCGRYIQVSPSGQLIGFKLIDSKTKLQAPAIYDLEKRTFTKLFDFVKNSGQVSFSSNNKIAFTIENELFIINGNEAIKFDFGFYTNRATISPNGKSVVFSNEQSELSILDLESQSIQKISDGEIEYFNATWSPNNLMLAFQSVDAKINLYNLNSQNISFVGNGENPKWKSDSKSIVFFNKEIDFENVRLINSDIFEYNIEKSELSKITDSQNSFEMNPNYSQNGNIIYQNYSNNEIIQINSKSNSETIFRLEKNLEANIFYSNNKLENPDQIKGLEQWQHIHQVFSSRDSGPWIKDPVNGRHQGYLACGATSAMEIIASYNILPPDPIYTHGYTSQYGKYLSDVYTYNNYTYNNFTINPNGNPGFTSGAHGYMWNNGSPNSNSEEFFEKHGIDATHSASITWAKVKAELDMEFPYMLCTTSLTDGHIVVAIGQYGDGHSLYCNDPYGDKNAGNYGGILNGKNAIYDWADANTGHITITPVVWGVTARYTRTLKIVNTYPADNETDVSTSVNPQINFYGEVNPFTVESKIQLFDNSGFPLLINYDLSKCADGTVTIIPTQKLKENSTYSMIIYNGIEGANGILSNQNTKITFTTGESFDVVGSVLDNFEAINDWQMLTSGVDANATFMTIGNENVFSGSNSAKLDYKFTTSSGGYTRILYSPELVLDLHNENSVGIWVFGDNSESILQYWFTDQNSTLLMGFQGTINWVGWKFRTFDLGSIENVSSLKFNSFAIRQAVSGKNSGTLFFDNLTLFNTPLQIVSLFPENNESNISVDASIVLEFNKPVDGASVENAIQIVPQINGVFLWNSENTILTFKPNSIFEANTNYFVAVDTSANSLSGVKLNSKVTFSFKTERNSLSLNSVYPENESRNVSIKPDIILSFDGAISSLTLPGNVLFQDSDGNNIQISVDQSEYASGKVKFSPANPLAESSVYKIVLSEKVGDTKGLTLNQNFEFTFITEANKYVTGTIYDTFESNSGWSNPTETENSVGLDNLLSQFIISNAKFKNGKYSGKLAYKFLGIDAVCRTSNNGFPKLSTDIDFGIWIYGDNSQNVLEYWFVNDNSSIEKIVVDTINWTGWKLKSIVPSYFTNSDSLKLNSVVIKQTELGNNSGAIYLDDLQSDIVLILSVNDSK
;
A
#
# COMPACT_ATOMS: atom_id res chain seq x y z
N MET A 1 23.67 38.34 40.36
CA MET A 1 23.32 39.36 39.34
C MET A 1 23.48 38.88 37.90
N LYS A 2 24.49 38.06 37.53
CA LYS A 2 24.60 37.48 36.17
C LYS A 2 23.43 36.56 35.76
N ASN A 3 22.83 35.81 36.68
CA ASN A 3 21.68 34.93 36.39
C ASN A 3 20.34 35.68 36.26
N ILE A 4 20.27 36.93 36.71
CA ILE A 4 19.06 37.77 36.62
C ILE A 4 18.95 38.42 35.23
N LEU A 5 20.08 38.70 34.58
CA LEU A 5 20.12 39.24 33.22
C LEU A 5 19.69 38.18 32.18
N VAL A 6 20.07 36.91 32.39
CA VAL A 6 19.70 35.79 31.51
C VAL A 6 18.19 35.51 31.55
N ALA A 7 17.56 35.60 32.72
CA ALA A 7 16.10 35.44 32.86
C ALA A 7 15.28 36.62 32.31
N PHE A 8 15.81 37.84 32.38
CA PHE A 8 15.14 39.02 31.80
C PHE A 8 15.28 39.08 30.26
N LEU A 9 16.38 38.54 29.72
CA LEU A 9 16.56 38.33 28.28
C LEU A 9 15.62 37.22 27.73
N MET A 10 15.29 36.18 28.51
CA MET A 10 14.31 35.14 28.13
C MET A 10 12.87 35.68 27.91
N LEU A 11 12.47 36.74 28.64
CA LEU A 11 11.13 37.35 28.53
C LEU A 11 10.98 38.29 27.33
N CYS A 12 12.08 38.87 26.85
CA CYS A 12 12.09 39.70 25.65
C CYS A 12 12.27 38.86 24.37
N PHE A 13 13.04 37.76 24.39
CA PHE A 13 13.23 36.94 23.19
C PHE A 13 12.01 36.07 22.85
N SER A 14 11.27 35.54 23.83
CA SER A 14 10.06 34.74 23.54
C SER A 14 8.88 35.58 23.00
N ASN A 15 8.82 36.89 23.30
CA ASN A 15 7.79 37.80 22.77
C ASN A 15 8.25 38.64 21.55
N LEU A 16 9.54 38.69 21.23
CA LEU A 16 10.03 39.34 19.99
C LEU A 16 10.30 38.36 18.83
N ILE A 17 10.51 37.06 19.09
CA ILE A 17 10.84 36.12 17.99
C ILE A 17 9.62 35.75 17.13
N ALA A 18 8.39 35.86 17.64
CA ALA A 18 7.19 35.48 16.90
C ALA A 18 6.63 36.58 15.96
N LYS A 19 7.29 37.73 15.82
CA LYS A 19 6.78 38.82 14.96
C LYS A 19 7.76 39.46 13.97
N ASP A 20 9.06 39.16 14.01
CA ASP A 20 10.06 39.86 13.17
C ASP A 20 11.25 38.98 12.69
N LYS A 21 11.14 37.64 12.68
CA LYS A 21 12.09 36.80 11.93
C LYS A 21 11.50 36.44 10.56
N ASN A 22 12.29 36.61 9.50
CA ASN A 22 11.91 36.13 8.18
C ASN A 22 11.57 34.62 8.27
N GLU A 23 10.33 34.26 7.97
CA GLU A 23 9.87 32.85 7.92
C GLU A 23 10.64 32.04 6.87
N ILE A 24 11.28 32.76 5.94
CA ILE A 24 12.06 32.22 4.84
C ILE A 24 13.53 32.63 4.98
N TYR A 25 14.40 31.64 4.88
CA TYR A 25 15.85 31.81 4.84
C TYR A 25 16.44 30.92 3.75
N LEU A 26 17.66 31.27 3.32
CA LEU A 26 18.37 30.59 2.24
C LEU A 26 19.32 29.54 2.81
N ILE A 27 19.33 28.37 2.20
CA ILE A 27 20.13 27.19 2.58
C ILE A 27 20.90 26.66 1.36
N ASN A 28 21.80 25.70 1.62
CA ASN A 28 22.57 24.95 0.62
C ASN A 28 23.32 25.82 -0.41
N PRO A 29 24.25 26.71 0.00
CA PRO A 29 25.12 27.43 -0.92
C PRO A 29 25.96 26.47 -1.78
N ILE A 30 25.90 26.62 -3.09
CA ILE A 30 26.77 25.89 -4.05
C ILE A 30 27.40 26.89 -5.02
N GLU A 31 28.72 27.04 -4.97
CA GLU A 31 29.44 27.95 -5.87
C GLU A 31 29.55 27.37 -7.29
N THR A 32 29.16 28.17 -8.29
CA THR A 32 29.29 27.87 -9.71
C THR A 32 30.05 29.00 -10.42
N PRO A 33 30.56 28.79 -11.65
CA PRO A 33 31.13 29.88 -12.45
C PRO A 33 30.17 31.05 -12.73
N HIS A 34 28.85 30.87 -12.53
CA HIS A 34 27.82 31.87 -12.78
C HIS A 34 27.31 32.58 -11.51
N GLY A 35 27.75 32.16 -10.33
CA GLY A 35 27.28 32.66 -9.03
C GLY A 35 27.06 31.54 -8.01
N ILE A 36 26.46 31.88 -6.86
CA ILE A 36 26.17 30.92 -5.79
C ILE A 36 24.71 30.50 -5.89
N LEU A 37 24.47 29.20 -6.07
CA LEU A 37 23.13 28.62 -6.01
C LEU A 37 22.68 28.49 -4.57
N LEU A 38 21.40 28.79 -4.35
CA LEU A 38 20.74 28.74 -3.05
C LEU A 38 19.33 28.20 -3.24
N THR A 39 18.75 27.65 -2.17
CA THR A 39 17.32 27.35 -2.11
C THR A 39 16.71 27.94 -0.84
N ASN A 40 15.41 28.16 -0.81
CA ASN A 40 14.72 28.47 0.45
C ASN A 40 14.66 27.22 1.36
N ASN A 41 14.31 27.43 2.63
CA ASN A 41 14.14 26.40 3.66
C ASN A 41 12.97 25.42 3.42
N PHE A 42 12.12 25.69 2.43
CA PHE A 42 11.09 24.76 1.95
C PHE A 42 11.56 23.91 0.77
N GLU A 43 12.78 24.17 0.28
CA GLU A 43 13.36 23.54 -0.91
C GLU A 43 12.47 23.65 -2.16
N SER A 44 11.65 24.70 -2.22
CA SER A 44 10.63 24.88 -3.25
C SER A 44 10.99 25.92 -4.30
N THR A 45 12.13 26.59 -4.15
CA THR A 45 12.57 27.64 -5.08
C THR A 45 14.10 27.70 -5.15
N LEU A 46 14.63 27.64 -6.37
CA LEU A 46 16.05 27.80 -6.67
C LEU A 46 16.39 29.25 -6.98
N TYR A 47 17.45 29.75 -6.37
CA TYR A 47 17.97 31.09 -6.57
C TYR A 47 19.42 31.07 -7.03
N LEU A 48 19.82 32.08 -7.79
CA LEU A 48 21.20 32.38 -8.12
C LEU A 48 21.59 33.74 -7.52
N LEU A 49 22.58 33.72 -6.65
CA LEU A 49 23.22 34.92 -6.11
C LEU A 49 24.42 35.30 -6.99
N ASN A 50 24.37 36.45 -7.63
CA ASN A 50 25.45 36.99 -8.44
C ASN A 50 25.67 38.48 -8.15
N ASN A 51 26.89 38.86 -7.75
CA ASN A 51 27.26 40.24 -7.40
C ASN A 51 26.29 40.94 -6.42
N GLY A 52 25.83 40.21 -5.41
CA GLY A 52 24.87 40.70 -4.41
C GLY A 52 23.41 40.75 -4.87
N ASN A 53 23.12 40.40 -6.12
CA ASN A 53 21.75 40.28 -6.63
C ASN A 53 21.26 38.83 -6.54
N LEU A 54 20.08 38.61 -5.98
CA LEU A 54 19.44 37.31 -5.85
C LEU A 54 18.36 37.16 -6.92
N GLU A 55 18.59 36.28 -7.89
CA GLU A 55 17.69 35.96 -9.01
C GLU A 55 16.94 34.65 -8.74
N GLU A 56 15.61 34.63 -8.88
CA GLU A 56 14.84 33.38 -8.88
C GLU A 56 15.00 32.67 -10.22
N LEU A 57 15.41 31.40 -10.20
CA LEU A 57 15.58 30.58 -11.40
C LEU A 57 14.34 29.76 -11.73
N ILE A 58 13.81 29.05 -10.72
CA ILE A 58 12.62 28.21 -10.85
C ILE A 58 11.97 28.00 -9.49
N SER A 59 10.65 27.96 -9.47
CA SER A 59 9.84 27.63 -8.30
C SER A 59 8.89 26.48 -8.62
N ALA A 60 9.05 25.37 -7.89
CA ALA A 60 8.21 24.18 -7.96
C ALA A 60 8.38 23.36 -6.67
N PRO A 61 7.40 22.52 -6.28
CA PRO A 61 7.52 21.65 -5.12
C PRO A 61 8.84 20.85 -5.13
N GLY A 62 9.62 20.94 -4.06
CA GLY A 62 10.85 20.17 -3.86
C GLY A 62 11.99 20.37 -4.86
N CYS A 63 11.93 21.38 -5.74
CA CYS A 63 12.92 21.56 -6.82
C CYS A 63 14.33 21.93 -6.31
N GLY A 64 14.43 22.46 -5.09
CA GLY A 64 15.68 22.79 -4.42
C GLY A 64 16.33 21.62 -3.68
N ARG A 65 15.63 20.50 -3.54
CA ARG A 65 16.10 19.33 -2.81
C ARG A 65 16.99 18.45 -3.68
N TYR A 66 18.07 17.92 -3.09
CA TYR A 66 19.07 17.04 -3.73
C TYR A 66 19.59 17.49 -5.10
N ILE A 67 19.62 18.79 -5.36
CA ILE A 67 20.15 19.30 -6.62
C ILE A 67 21.61 18.87 -6.81
N GLN A 68 21.97 18.59 -8.05
CA GLN A 68 23.35 18.37 -8.44
C GLN A 68 23.77 19.38 -9.50
N VAL A 69 25.03 19.78 -9.45
CA VAL A 69 25.63 20.65 -10.45
C VAL A 69 26.54 19.80 -11.33
N SER A 70 26.47 19.99 -12.65
CA SER A 70 27.36 19.30 -13.58
C SER A 70 28.83 19.64 -13.29
N PRO A 71 29.79 18.79 -13.69
CA PRO A 71 31.22 19.06 -13.48
C PRO A 71 31.71 20.42 -14.03
N SER A 72 31.07 20.93 -15.09
CA SER A 72 31.36 22.25 -15.66
C SER A 72 30.84 23.42 -14.82
N GLY A 73 29.93 23.19 -13.88
CA GLY A 73 29.24 24.24 -13.14
C GLY A 73 28.10 24.92 -13.91
N GLN A 74 27.77 24.44 -15.12
CA GLN A 74 26.79 25.09 -16.01
C GLN A 74 25.35 24.56 -15.81
N LEU A 75 25.19 23.25 -15.58
CA LEU A 75 23.88 22.61 -15.54
C LEU A 75 23.50 22.27 -14.10
N ILE A 76 22.25 22.51 -13.75
CA ILE A 76 21.63 22.07 -12.49
C ILE A 76 20.68 20.95 -12.81
N GLY A 77 20.92 19.77 -12.26
CA GLY A 77 19.99 18.65 -12.28
C GLY A 77 19.06 18.74 -11.09
N PHE A 78 17.75 18.65 -11.34
CA PHE A 78 16.72 18.73 -10.31
C PHE A 78 15.47 17.93 -10.74
N LYS A 79 14.56 17.72 -9.79
CA LYS A 79 13.23 17.15 -10.04
C LYS A 79 12.21 18.27 -10.18
N LEU A 80 11.43 18.21 -11.25
CA LEU A 80 10.28 19.08 -11.48
C LEU A 80 9.00 18.35 -11.07
N ILE A 81 8.24 18.93 -10.16
CA ILE A 81 6.96 18.40 -9.71
C ILE A 81 5.85 19.38 -10.10
N ASP A 82 4.80 18.89 -10.76
CA ASP A 82 3.63 19.70 -11.07
C ASP A 82 2.74 19.80 -9.82
N SER A 83 2.53 21.01 -9.31
CA SER A 83 1.81 21.22 -8.05
C SER A 83 0.32 20.87 -8.10
N LYS A 84 -0.28 20.69 -9.29
CA LYS A 84 -1.71 20.36 -9.44
C LYS A 84 -1.93 18.87 -9.63
N THR A 85 -1.17 18.26 -10.54
CA THR A 85 -1.29 16.85 -10.92
C THR A 85 -0.42 15.93 -10.06
N LYS A 86 0.57 16.49 -9.35
CA LYS A 86 1.61 15.78 -8.58
C LYS A 86 2.53 14.90 -9.41
N LEU A 87 2.39 14.91 -10.74
CA LEU A 87 3.31 14.21 -11.63
C LEU A 87 4.69 14.87 -11.61
N GLN A 88 5.71 14.05 -11.85
CA GLN A 88 7.11 14.38 -11.66
C GLN A 88 7.89 14.18 -12.96
N ALA A 89 8.95 14.95 -13.17
CA ALA A 89 9.87 14.79 -14.29
C ALA A 89 11.30 15.15 -13.87
N PRO A 90 12.33 14.46 -14.40
CA PRO A 90 13.72 14.86 -14.22
C PRO A 90 14.00 16.04 -15.16
N ALA A 91 14.67 17.07 -14.66
CA ALA A 91 14.90 18.29 -15.40
C ALA A 91 16.30 18.85 -15.19
N ILE A 92 16.77 19.63 -16.17
CA ILE A 92 18.02 20.37 -16.11
C ILE A 92 17.77 21.85 -16.32
N TYR A 93 18.41 22.71 -15.53
CA TYR A 93 18.50 24.16 -15.74
C TYR A 93 19.89 24.53 -16.26
N ASP A 94 19.97 25.27 -17.37
CA ASP A 94 21.21 25.79 -17.94
C ASP A 94 21.46 27.22 -17.44
N LEU A 95 22.50 27.39 -16.62
CA LEU A 95 22.87 28.67 -16.02
C LEU A 95 23.45 29.67 -17.01
N GLU A 96 23.95 29.25 -18.17
CA GLU A 96 24.41 30.19 -19.18
C GLU A 96 23.22 30.72 -19.99
N LYS A 97 22.33 29.81 -20.40
CA LYS A 97 21.18 30.14 -21.27
C LYS A 97 19.96 30.68 -20.52
N ARG A 98 19.90 30.51 -19.20
CA ARG A 98 18.73 30.87 -18.37
C ARG A 98 17.46 30.14 -18.81
N THR A 99 17.59 28.86 -19.13
CA THR A 99 16.47 28.02 -19.59
C THR A 99 16.55 26.65 -18.94
N PHE A 100 15.40 26.04 -18.63
CA PHE A 100 15.35 24.64 -18.22
C PHE A 100 14.78 23.74 -19.32
N THR A 101 15.08 22.45 -19.24
CA THR A 101 14.61 21.40 -20.15
C THR A 101 14.26 20.16 -19.35
N LYS A 102 13.11 19.54 -19.66
CA LYS A 102 12.75 18.22 -19.12
C LYS A 102 13.56 17.14 -19.83
N LEU A 103 14.10 16.19 -19.08
CA LEU A 103 14.78 15.00 -19.61
C LEU A 103 13.78 13.87 -19.93
N PHE A 104 12.59 13.92 -19.34
CA PHE A 104 11.50 12.98 -19.57
C PHE A 104 10.14 13.67 -19.43
N ASP A 105 9.08 13.04 -19.92
CA ASP A 105 7.72 13.53 -19.68
C ASP A 105 7.25 13.30 -18.24
N PHE A 106 6.12 13.92 -17.88
CA PHE A 106 5.58 13.80 -16.54
C PHE A 106 5.08 12.38 -16.28
N VAL A 107 5.57 11.77 -15.21
CA VAL A 107 5.26 10.41 -14.75
C VAL A 107 4.85 10.43 -13.28
N LYS A 108 4.38 9.29 -12.74
CA LYS A 108 3.98 9.23 -11.33
C LYS A 108 5.22 9.37 -10.44
N ASN A 109 6.26 8.61 -10.74
CA ASN A 109 7.51 8.60 -10.00
C ASN A 109 8.70 8.89 -10.92
N SER A 110 9.45 9.94 -10.61
CA SER A 110 10.70 10.30 -11.28
C SER A 110 11.77 10.50 -10.23
N GLY A 111 13.00 10.04 -10.45
CA GLY A 111 14.12 10.30 -9.57
C GLY A 111 14.82 11.63 -9.81
N GLN A 112 15.81 11.89 -8.98
CA GLN A 112 16.71 13.03 -9.06
C GLN A 112 17.78 12.85 -10.13
N VAL A 113 18.13 13.96 -10.77
CA VAL A 113 19.16 14.01 -11.80
C VAL A 113 20.55 14.02 -11.15
N SER A 114 21.43 13.14 -11.65
CA SER A 114 22.83 13.05 -11.24
C SER A 114 23.80 13.10 -12.42
N PHE A 115 25.01 13.63 -12.20
CA PHE A 115 26.02 13.79 -13.24
C PHE A 115 27.32 13.06 -12.91
N SER A 116 27.94 12.47 -13.94
CA SER A 116 29.32 11.97 -13.86
C SER A 116 30.32 12.99 -14.42
N SER A 117 31.61 12.81 -14.13
CA SER A 117 32.69 13.62 -14.69
C SER A 117 32.88 13.45 -16.21
N ASN A 118 32.36 12.37 -16.79
CA ASN A 118 32.33 12.15 -18.23
C ASN A 118 30.99 12.57 -18.89
N ASN A 119 30.24 13.48 -18.25
CA ASN A 119 29.00 14.06 -18.75
C ASN A 119 27.85 13.08 -18.99
N LYS A 120 27.88 11.89 -18.37
CA LYS A 120 26.69 11.04 -18.31
C LYS A 120 25.70 11.63 -17.33
N ILE A 121 24.41 11.45 -17.63
CA ILE A 121 23.30 11.87 -16.77
C ILE A 121 22.57 10.63 -16.32
N ALA A 122 22.31 10.52 -15.01
CA ALA A 122 21.54 9.43 -14.43
C ALA A 122 20.27 9.97 -13.76
N PHE A 123 19.15 9.26 -13.89
CA PHE A 123 17.90 9.49 -13.18
C PHE A 123 17.02 8.24 -13.29
N THR A 124 16.00 8.11 -12.44
CA THR A 124 15.02 7.03 -12.52
C THR A 124 13.68 7.51 -13.06
N ILE A 125 12.95 6.62 -13.72
CA ILE A 125 11.56 6.80 -14.17
C ILE A 125 10.82 5.53 -13.77
N GLU A 126 9.81 5.66 -12.92
CA GLU A 126 9.14 4.52 -12.29
C GLU A 126 10.17 3.53 -11.71
N ASN A 127 10.29 2.32 -12.26
CA ASN A 127 11.21 1.29 -11.77
C ASN A 127 12.53 1.21 -12.58
N GLU A 128 12.73 2.08 -13.57
CA GLU A 128 13.88 2.02 -14.47
C GLU A 128 14.90 3.13 -14.16
N LEU A 129 16.19 2.78 -14.09
CA LEU A 129 17.31 3.70 -14.11
C LEU A 129 17.70 4.02 -15.56
N PHE A 130 17.74 5.30 -15.90
CA PHE A 130 18.21 5.81 -17.18
C PHE A 130 19.63 6.37 -17.04
N ILE A 131 20.52 5.95 -17.93
CA ILE A 131 21.85 6.53 -18.12
C ILE A 131 21.92 7.16 -19.52
N ILE A 132 21.91 8.48 -19.58
CA ILE A 132 22.08 9.24 -20.83
C ILE A 132 23.56 9.51 -21.07
N ASN A 133 24.02 9.21 -22.28
CA ASN A 133 25.35 9.55 -22.79
C ASN A 133 25.23 10.17 -24.18
N GLY A 134 25.25 11.50 -24.27
CA GLY A 134 24.95 12.21 -25.52
C GLY A 134 23.50 11.97 -25.96
N ASN A 135 23.31 11.34 -27.12
CA ASN A 135 21.97 11.01 -27.66
C ASN A 135 21.51 9.59 -27.33
N GLU A 136 22.36 8.78 -26.68
CA GLU A 136 22.05 7.40 -26.33
C GLU A 136 21.54 7.34 -24.89
N ALA A 137 20.54 6.48 -24.64
CA ALA A 137 20.02 6.17 -23.32
C ALA A 137 20.08 4.65 -23.10
N ILE A 138 20.70 4.25 -21.99
CA ILE A 138 20.72 2.86 -21.52
C ILE A 138 19.79 2.76 -20.31
N LYS A 139 19.02 1.68 -20.23
CA LYS A 139 18.07 1.44 -19.14
C LYS A 139 18.47 0.22 -18.32
N PHE A 140 18.21 0.29 -17.02
CA PHE A 140 18.35 -0.83 -16.09
C PHE A 140 17.06 -0.92 -15.26
N ASP A 141 16.43 -2.08 -15.23
CA ASP A 141 15.22 -2.30 -14.42
C ASP A 141 15.61 -2.68 -13.00
N PHE A 142 15.15 -1.90 -12.02
CA PHE A 142 15.32 -2.22 -10.60
C PHE A 142 14.17 -3.07 -10.05
N GLY A 143 13.03 -3.13 -10.73
CA GLY A 143 11.80 -3.73 -10.20
C GLY A 143 11.08 -2.86 -9.15
N PHE A 144 11.68 -1.75 -8.72
CA PHE A 144 11.11 -0.80 -7.76
C PHE A 144 11.62 0.63 -8.02
N TYR A 145 10.89 1.62 -7.51
CA TYR A 145 11.27 3.03 -7.61
C TYR A 145 12.26 3.44 -6.52
N THR A 146 13.30 4.18 -6.92
CA THR A 146 14.22 4.86 -5.99
C THR A 146 14.41 6.30 -6.43
N ASN A 147 14.26 7.25 -5.50
CA ASN A 147 14.36 8.67 -5.83
C ASN A 147 15.80 9.09 -6.15
N ARG A 148 16.79 8.51 -5.48
CA ARG A 148 18.20 8.91 -5.63
C ARG A 148 19.04 7.76 -6.15
N ALA A 149 19.34 7.83 -7.44
CA ALA A 149 20.32 6.99 -8.12
C ALA A 149 21.51 7.87 -8.54
N THR A 150 22.54 7.92 -7.69
CA THR A 150 23.68 8.83 -7.89
C THR A 150 24.81 8.13 -8.64
N ILE A 151 25.13 8.61 -9.84
CA ILE A 151 26.20 8.04 -10.68
C ILE A 151 27.59 8.42 -10.16
N SER A 152 28.52 7.46 -10.23
CA SER A 152 29.92 7.67 -9.85
C SER A 152 30.60 8.67 -10.79
N PRO A 153 31.61 9.44 -10.32
CA PRO A 153 32.35 10.38 -11.17
C PRO A 153 32.92 9.74 -12.46
N ASN A 154 33.40 8.50 -12.41
CA ASN A 154 33.90 7.77 -13.57
C ASN A 154 32.78 7.23 -14.50
N GLY A 155 31.52 7.32 -14.09
CA GLY A 155 30.35 6.91 -14.86
C GLY A 155 30.21 5.40 -15.04
N LYS A 156 30.75 4.61 -14.10
CA LYS A 156 30.75 3.13 -14.12
C LYS A 156 29.80 2.50 -13.11
N SER A 157 29.41 3.22 -12.06
CA SER A 157 28.58 2.66 -10.99
C SER A 157 27.54 3.65 -10.54
N VAL A 158 26.47 3.16 -9.92
CA VAL A 158 25.39 3.98 -9.36
C VAL A 158 25.10 3.53 -7.95
N VAL A 159 25.10 4.47 -7.00
CA VAL A 159 24.66 4.21 -5.62
C VAL A 159 23.19 4.59 -5.49
N PHE A 160 22.41 3.73 -4.85
CA PHE A 160 20.97 3.90 -4.61
C PHE A 160 20.54 3.17 -3.34
N SER A 161 19.34 3.47 -2.84
CA SER A 161 18.70 2.70 -1.76
C SER A 161 17.73 1.68 -2.36
N ASN A 162 17.81 0.43 -1.91
CA ASN A 162 16.90 -0.64 -2.33
C ASN A 162 15.52 -0.55 -1.65
N GLU A 163 14.60 -1.47 -1.95
CA GLU A 163 13.24 -1.52 -1.38
C GLU A 163 13.23 -1.64 0.15
N GLN A 164 14.27 -2.21 0.75
CA GLN A 164 14.45 -2.33 2.20
C GLN A 164 15.17 -1.11 2.81
N SER A 165 15.33 -0.03 2.03
CA SER A 165 16.04 1.21 2.40
C SER A 165 17.53 1.01 2.71
N GLU A 166 18.15 -0.03 2.14
CA GLU A 166 19.57 -0.34 2.28
C GLU A 166 20.37 0.22 1.10
N LEU A 167 21.53 0.81 1.36
CA LEU A 167 22.42 1.32 0.32
C LEU A 167 23.03 0.16 -0.48
N SER A 168 22.97 0.30 -1.80
CA SER A 168 23.50 -0.65 -2.77
C SER A 168 24.23 0.09 -3.90
N ILE A 169 25.18 -0.60 -4.52
CA ILE A 169 25.93 -0.11 -5.69
C ILE A 169 25.65 -1.04 -6.87
N LEU A 170 25.12 -0.48 -7.96
CA LEU A 170 25.03 -1.14 -9.26
C LEU A 170 26.32 -0.88 -10.04
N ASP A 171 26.95 -1.92 -10.55
CA ASP A 171 27.96 -1.81 -11.60
C ASP A 171 27.28 -1.79 -12.98
N LEU A 172 27.53 -0.75 -13.77
CA LEU A 172 26.84 -0.54 -15.06
C LEU A 172 27.36 -1.44 -16.19
N GLU A 173 28.52 -2.09 -16.01
CA GLU A 173 29.12 -2.98 -17.01
C GLU A 173 28.70 -4.43 -16.77
N SER A 174 28.88 -4.93 -15.55
CA SER A 174 28.48 -6.31 -15.18
C SER A 174 27.00 -6.45 -14.84
N GLN A 175 26.31 -5.33 -14.57
CA GLN A 175 24.94 -5.29 -14.02
C GLN A 175 24.80 -5.94 -12.64
N SER A 176 25.92 -6.23 -11.96
CA SER A 176 25.88 -6.79 -10.61
C SER A 176 25.54 -5.71 -9.58
N ILE A 177 24.65 -6.05 -8.65
CA ILE A 177 24.31 -5.21 -7.52
C ILE A 177 25.05 -5.70 -6.28
N GLN A 178 25.79 -4.81 -5.63
CA GLN A 178 26.45 -5.06 -4.35
C GLN A 178 25.74 -4.27 -3.25
N LYS A 179 25.18 -4.97 -2.26
CA LYS A 179 24.69 -4.39 -1.01
C LYS A 179 25.87 -3.90 -0.16
N ILE A 180 25.79 -2.68 0.39
CA ILE A 180 26.88 -2.07 1.17
C ILE A 180 26.51 -1.69 2.62
N SER A 181 25.23 -1.69 2.98
CA SER A 181 24.74 -1.54 4.37
C SER A 181 23.96 -2.79 4.82
N ASP A 182 23.79 -3.01 6.12
CA ASP A 182 23.16 -4.22 6.69
C ASP A 182 21.65 -4.11 6.97
N GLY A 183 21.10 -2.90 6.98
CA GLY A 183 19.68 -2.62 7.26
C GLY A 183 19.36 -2.31 8.72
N GLU A 184 20.32 -2.46 9.64
CA GLU A 184 20.15 -2.12 11.07
C GLU A 184 20.07 -0.61 11.29
N ILE A 185 20.79 0.13 10.45
CA ILE A 185 20.78 1.59 10.38
C ILE A 185 20.44 1.98 8.94
N GLU A 186 19.44 2.84 8.81
CA GLU A 186 19.07 3.39 7.51
C GLU A 186 19.97 4.58 7.17
N TYR A 187 20.49 4.57 5.94
CA TYR A 187 21.37 5.59 5.41
C TYR A 187 20.77 6.25 4.17
N PHE A 188 21.04 7.55 4.02
CA PHE A 188 20.56 8.37 2.91
C PHE A 188 21.57 9.48 2.59
N ASN A 189 21.26 10.31 1.60
CA ASN A 189 22.13 11.40 1.15
C ASN A 189 23.53 10.91 0.70
N ALA A 190 23.60 9.71 0.10
CA ALA A 190 24.86 9.16 -0.39
C ALA A 190 25.47 10.03 -1.50
N THR A 191 26.79 10.26 -1.40
CA THR A 191 27.58 11.06 -2.34
C THR A 191 28.97 10.46 -2.55
N TRP A 192 29.40 10.41 -3.81
CA TRP A 192 30.70 9.86 -4.22
C TRP A 192 31.85 10.82 -3.94
N SER A 193 32.97 10.26 -3.48
CA SER A 193 34.24 10.97 -3.50
C SER A 193 34.65 11.23 -4.97
N PRO A 194 35.23 12.40 -5.30
CA PRO A 194 35.65 12.71 -6.67
C PRO A 194 36.59 11.66 -7.30
N ASN A 195 37.38 10.95 -6.48
CA ASN A 195 38.28 9.88 -6.93
C ASN A 195 37.62 8.49 -7.08
N ASN A 196 36.31 8.32 -6.81
CA ASN A 196 35.54 7.07 -6.90
C ASN A 196 35.91 5.98 -5.87
N LEU A 197 36.71 6.28 -4.85
CA LEU A 197 37.16 5.27 -3.89
C LEU A 197 36.27 5.17 -2.66
N MET A 198 35.43 6.17 -2.41
CA MET A 198 34.62 6.25 -1.19
C MET A 198 33.24 6.85 -1.44
N LEU A 199 32.31 6.53 -0.55
CA LEU A 199 31.02 7.18 -0.41
C LEU A 199 30.95 7.86 0.96
N ALA A 200 30.34 9.05 1.01
CA ALA A 200 29.88 9.66 2.25
C ALA A 200 28.35 9.65 2.27
N PHE A 201 27.77 9.36 3.42
CA PHE A 201 26.33 9.33 3.62
C PHE A 201 26.03 9.64 5.08
N GLN A 202 24.77 9.98 5.35
CA GLN A 202 24.29 10.19 6.70
C GLN A 202 23.25 9.13 7.04
N SER A 203 23.10 8.85 8.33
CA SER A 203 22.02 8.01 8.84
C SER A 203 20.84 8.86 9.28
N VAL A 204 19.68 8.23 9.35
CA VAL A 204 18.41 8.82 9.79
C VAL A 204 18.45 9.48 11.18
N ASP A 205 19.41 9.13 12.03
CA ASP A 205 19.66 9.72 13.35
C ASP A 205 20.77 10.80 13.36
N ALA A 206 21.08 11.39 12.20
CA ALA A 206 22.06 12.48 12.02
C ALA A 206 23.52 12.09 12.36
N LYS A 207 23.98 10.93 11.86
CA LYS A 207 25.39 10.52 11.93
C LYS A 207 26.00 10.37 10.54
N ILE A 208 27.22 10.90 10.37
CA ILE A 208 28.01 10.82 9.14
C ILE A 208 28.84 9.55 9.12
N ASN A 209 28.80 8.85 8.00
CA ASN A 209 29.52 7.61 7.76
C ASN A 209 30.22 7.64 6.40
N LEU A 210 31.29 6.86 6.29
CA LEU A 210 32.05 6.66 5.06
C LEU A 210 32.07 5.19 4.70
N TYR A 211 31.85 4.86 3.43
CA TYR A 211 32.11 3.53 2.88
C TYR A 211 33.35 3.57 2.00
N ASN A 212 34.30 2.67 2.25
CA ASN A 212 35.49 2.52 1.42
C ASN A 212 35.31 1.33 0.48
N LEU A 213 35.38 1.57 -0.84
CA LEU A 213 35.14 0.53 -1.84
C LEU A 213 36.22 -0.56 -1.85
N ASN A 214 37.45 -0.26 -1.43
CA ASN A 214 38.54 -1.23 -1.42
C ASN A 214 38.45 -2.16 -0.21
N SER A 215 38.21 -1.61 0.98
CA SER A 215 38.08 -2.41 2.20
C SER A 215 36.68 -2.96 2.42
N GLN A 216 35.69 -2.47 1.67
CA GLN A 216 34.27 -2.82 1.76
C GLN A 216 33.69 -2.65 3.16
N ASN A 217 34.10 -1.59 3.86
CA ASN A 217 33.67 -1.33 5.23
C ASN A 217 33.08 0.07 5.39
N ILE A 218 32.06 0.17 6.25
CA ILE A 218 31.50 1.43 6.75
C ILE A 218 32.28 1.86 8.00
N SER A 219 32.67 3.12 8.06
CA SER A 219 33.28 3.75 9.23
C SER A 219 32.49 4.99 9.66
N PHE A 220 32.15 5.06 10.95
CA PHE A 220 31.55 6.24 11.56
C PHE A 220 32.55 7.40 11.64
N VAL A 221 32.11 8.60 11.26
CA VAL A 221 32.92 9.83 11.29
C VAL A 221 32.58 10.70 12.51
N GLY A 222 31.29 10.97 12.72
CA GLY A 222 30.81 11.89 13.74
C GLY A 222 29.32 12.18 13.59
N ASN A 223 28.74 12.85 14.60
CA ASN A 223 27.38 13.38 14.49
C ASN A 223 27.36 14.54 13.51
N GLY A 224 26.37 14.59 12.63
CA GLY A 224 26.18 15.68 11.68
C GLY A 224 25.32 15.33 10.47
N GLU A 225 25.14 16.32 9.61
CA GLU A 225 24.25 16.29 8.46
C GLU A 225 24.88 16.95 7.22
N ASN A 226 24.38 16.59 6.04
CA ASN A 226 24.76 17.13 4.73
C ASN A 226 26.27 17.09 4.43
N PRO A 227 26.89 15.90 4.39
CA PRO A 227 28.32 15.78 4.07
C PRO A 227 28.59 16.20 2.62
N LYS A 228 29.63 17.04 2.42
CA LYS A 228 30.11 17.48 1.10
C LYS A 228 31.58 17.15 0.92
N TRP A 229 31.92 16.59 -0.23
CA TRP A 229 33.29 16.24 -0.58
C TRP A 229 34.10 17.45 -1.01
N LYS A 230 35.35 17.52 -0.56
CA LYS A 230 36.36 18.40 -1.15
C LYS A 230 36.81 17.84 -2.50
N SER A 231 37.16 18.72 -3.43
CA SER A 231 37.55 18.35 -4.80
C SER A 231 38.78 17.43 -4.87
N ASP A 232 39.66 17.47 -3.87
CA ASP A 232 40.84 16.60 -3.75
C ASP A 232 40.54 15.21 -3.17
N SER A 233 39.29 14.93 -2.78
CA SER A 233 38.84 13.70 -2.10
C SER A 233 39.50 13.42 -0.74
N LYS A 234 40.19 14.39 -0.13
CA LYS A 234 40.93 14.21 1.13
C LYS A 234 40.12 14.55 2.37
N SER A 235 39.05 15.32 2.21
CA SER A 235 38.20 15.76 3.31
C SER A 235 36.72 15.79 2.91
N ILE A 236 35.87 15.72 3.93
CA ILE A 236 34.47 16.09 3.85
C ILE A 236 34.16 17.21 4.85
N VAL A 237 33.21 18.08 4.49
CA VAL A 237 32.65 19.10 5.40
C VAL A 237 31.18 18.79 5.68
N PHE A 238 30.74 19.02 6.90
CA PHE A 238 29.35 18.83 7.35
C PHE A 238 29.06 19.75 8.53
N PHE A 239 27.81 19.82 8.98
CA PHE A 239 27.45 20.56 10.20
C PHE A 239 26.85 19.63 11.24
N ASN A 240 26.96 20.00 12.51
CA ASN A 240 26.35 19.26 13.61
C ASN A 240 25.52 20.21 14.47
N LYS A 241 24.28 19.81 14.79
CA LYS A 241 23.39 20.52 15.71
C LYS A 241 23.59 19.95 17.11
N GLU A 242 23.80 20.82 18.09
CA GLU A 242 23.73 20.49 19.51
C GLU A 242 22.36 20.87 20.03
N ILE A 243 21.56 19.87 20.38
CA ILE A 243 20.17 20.05 20.79
C ILE A 243 20.02 19.68 22.26
N ASP A 244 19.37 20.58 23.01
CA ASP A 244 18.92 20.36 24.38
C ASP A 244 17.59 19.60 24.33
N PHE A 245 17.61 18.26 24.25
CA PHE A 245 16.35 17.50 24.19
C PHE A 245 15.51 17.66 25.47
N GLU A 246 16.13 18.00 26.60
CA GLU A 246 15.43 18.30 27.86
C GLU A 246 14.73 19.66 27.83
N ASN A 247 15.11 20.59 26.95
CA ASN A 247 14.47 21.91 26.84
C ASN A 247 13.96 22.21 25.43
N VAL A 248 14.01 21.22 24.54
CA VAL A 248 13.52 21.25 23.16
C VAL A 248 14.01 22.47 22.37
N ARG A 249 15.32 22.68 22.36
CA ARG A 249 15.93 23.83 21.67
C ARG A 249 17.30 23.51 21.09
N LEU A 250 17.64 24.19 20.00
CA LEU A 250 19.00 24.25 19.48
C LEU A 250 19.86 25.08 20.42
N ILE A 251 20.92 24.47 20.96
CA ILE A 251 21.92 25.14 21.79
C ILE A 251 22.99 25.77 20.90
N ASN A 252 23.45 25.02 19.91
CA ASN A 252 24.56 25.40 19.06
C ASN A 252 24.52 24.66 17.72
N SER A 253 25.16 25.21 16.68
CA SER A 253 25.38 24.50 15.43
C SER A 253 26.70 24.95 14.82
N ASP A 254 27.57 24.01 14.52
CA ASP A 254 28.92 24.30 14.03
C ASP A 254 29.28 23.47 12.80
N ILE A 255 30.22 24.00 12.01
CA ILE A 255 30.80 23.35 10.84
C ILE A 255 31.99 22.50 11.27
N PHE A 256 32.06 21.29 10.73
CA PHE A 256 33.12 20.32 10.96
C PHE A 256 33.74 19.89 9.63
N GLU A 257 35.06 19.70 9.62
CA GLU A 257 35.79 19.09 8.51
C GLU A 257 36.47 17.82 9.01
N TYR A 258 36.22 16.69 8.32
CA TYR A 258 36.92 15.44 8.58
C TYR A 258 37.98 15.20 7.51
N ASN A 259 39.24 15.12 7.94
CA ASN A 259 40.35 14.75 7.07
C ASN A 259 40.53 13.23 7.07
N ILE A 260 40.36 12.62 5.90
CA ILE A 260 40.32 11.17 5.72
C ILE A 260 41.73 10.57 5.87
N GLU A 261 42.75 11.22 5.29
CA GLU A 261 44.14 10.74 5.30
C GLU A 261 44.72 10.70 6.73
N LYS A 262 44.33 11.66 7.57
CA LYS A 262 44.76 11.75 8.98
C LYS A 262 43.78 11.08 9.94
N SER A 263 42.59 10.71 9.48
CA SER A 263 41.47 10.27 10.32
C SER A 263 41.17 11.26 11.45
N GLU A 264 41.17 12.56 11.13
CA GLU A 264 41.09 13.66 12.10
C GLU A 264 39.84 14.50 11.85
N LEU A 265 39.01 14.69 12.90
CA LEU A 265 37.85 15.57 12.88
C LEU A 265 38.21 16.93 13.47
N SER A 266 38.03 17.99 12.68
CA SER A 266 38.30 19.38 13.07
C SER A 266 37.02 20.20 13.16
N LYS A 267 36.86 20.92 14.26
CA LYS A 267 35.78 21.90 14.44
C LYS A 267 36.20 23.23 13.79
N ILE A 268 35.47 23.67 12.76
CA ILE A 268 35.83 24.82 11.91
C ILE A 268 35.25 26.13 12.46
N THR A 269 34.02 26.09 12.95
CA THR A 269 33.38 27.20 13.66
C THR A 269 33.22 26.83 15.13
N ASP A 270 33.30 27.82 16.02
CA ASP A 270 33.09 27.64 17.46
C ASP A 270 32.47 28.91 18.04
N SER A 271 31.37 29.34 17.41
CA SER A 271 30.78 30.65 17.60
C SER A 271 29.53 30.56 18.45
N GLN A 272 29.62 31.02 19.71
CA GLN A 272 28.47 31.00 20.62
C GLN A 272 27.27 31.78 20.08
N ASN A 273 26.10 31.13 20.03
CA ASN A 273 24.83 31.69 19.54
C ASN A 273 24.82 32.07 18.05
N SER A 274 25.79 31.57 17.30
CA SER A 274 25.79 31.59 15.85
C SER A 274 25.42 30.17 15.40
N PHE A 275 24.42 30.04 14.55
CA PHE A 275 23.93 28.72 14.13
C PHE A 275 24.38 28.47 12.69
N GLU A 276 25.61 27.97 12.54
CA GLU A 276 26.21 27.66 11.24
C GLU A 276 25.74 26.31 10.69
N MET A 277 25.26 26.29 9.44
CA MET A 277 24.64 25.11 8.82
C MET A 277 24.91 25.03 7.31
N ASN A 278 24.63 23.87 6.72
CA ASN A 278 24.64 23.62 5.27
C ASN A 278 25.95 24.06 4.57
N PRO A 279 27.12 23.56 5.01
CA PRO A 279 28.39 23.95 4.42
C PRO A 279 28.62 23.30 3.06
N ASN A 280 29.45 23.95 2.25
CA ASN A 280 29.95 23.41 0.99
C ASN A 280 31.35 23.96 0.69
N TYR A 281 32.13 23.26 -0.13
CA TYR A 281 33.40 23.78 -0.59
C TYR A 281 33.21 24.73 -1.77
N SER A 282 33.94 25.83 -1.73
CA SER A 282 34.14 26.75 -2.84
C SER A 282 35.14 26.16 -3.86
N GLN A 283 35.16 26.69 -5.08
CA GLN A 283 36.09 26.27 -6.13
C GLN A 283 37.57 26.45 -5.74
N ASN A 284 37.84 27.41 -4.85
CA ASN A 284 39.18 27.68 -4.30
C ASN A 284 39.47 26.89 -3.01
N GLY A 285 38.56 26.00 -2.60
CA GLY A 285 38.70 25.17 -1.40
C GLY A 285 38.39 25.87 -0.08
N ASN A 286 37.81 27.08 -0.12
CA ASN A 286 37.21 27.72 1.06
C ASN A 286 35.91 27.00 1.42
N ILE A 287 35.35 27.26 2.60
CA ILE A 287 34.04 26.71 3.01
C ILE A 287 33.02 27.84 2.95
N ILE A 288 31.92 27.64 2.23
CA ILE A 288 30.77 28.55 2.18
C ILE A 288 29.62 27.88 2.95
N TYR A 289 28.93 28.62 3.80
CA TYR A 289 27.87 28.08 4.65
C TYR A 289 26.81 29.13 4.97
N GLN A 290 25.69 28.66 5.52
CA GLN A 290 24.62 29.50 6.01
C GLN A 290 24.81 29.82 7.50
N ASN A 291 24.59 31.07 7.89
CA ASN A 291 24.38 31.48 9.26
C ASN A 291 22.88 31.73 9.49
N TYR A 292 22.23 30.81 10.23
CA TYR A 292 20.80 30.89 10.51
C TYR A 292 20.44 32.04 11.45
N SER A 293 21.32 32.43 12.38
CA SER A 293 21.05 33.51 13.34
C SER A 293 20.80 34.86 12.67
N ASN A 294 21.55 35.15 11.59
CA ASN A 294 21.56 36.44 10.92
C ASN A 294 21.02 36.42 9.48
N ASN A 295 20.59 35.25 8.98
CA ASN A 295 20.22 35.04 7.56
C ASN A 295 21.34 35.45 6.58
N GLU A 296 22.56 34.98 6.85
CA GLU A 296 23.74 35.30 6.07
C GLU A 296 24.30 34.08 5.33
N ILE A 297 24.89 34.33 4.16
CA ILE A 297 25.79 33.40 3.49
C ILE A 297 27.21 33.89 3.77
N ILE A 298 28.02 33.04 4.39
CA ILE A 298 29.36 33.36 4.86
C ILE A 298 30.36 32.43 4.16
N GLN A 299 31.54 32.96 3.86
CA GLN A 299 32.69 32.16 3.46
C GLN A 299 33.80 32.24 4.50
N ILE A 300 34.42 31.12 4.81
CA ILE A 300 35.60 31.02 5.65
C ILE A 300 36.76 30.41 4.86
N ASN A 301 37.93 31.03 4.94
CA ASN A 301 39.13 30.55 4.26
C ASN A 301 39.98 29.64 5.16
N SER A 302 41.04 29.05 4.58
CA SER A 302 41.96 28.15 5.29
C SER A 302 42.75 28.79 6.43
N LYS A 303 42.69 30.12 6.61
CA LYS A 303 43.30 30.86 7.72
C LYS A 303 42.26 31.23 8.80
N SER A 304 41.06 30.66 8.72
CA SER A 304 39.93 30.93 9.61
C SER A 304 39.46 32.38 9.60
N ASN A 305 39.70 33.11 8.50
CA ASN A 305 39.09 34.43 8.31
C ASN A 305 37.73 34.23 7.62
N SER A 306 36.67 34.73 8.24
CA SER A 306 35.31 34.73 7.70
C SER A 306 34.94 36.06 7.04
N GLU A 307 34.11 35.98 5.99
CA GLU A 307 33.57 37.12 5.25
C GLU A 307 32.10 36.85 4.90
N THR A 308 31.21 37.80 5.19
CA THR A 308 29.81 37.75 4.77
C THR A 308 29.71 38.05 3.27
N ILE A 309 29.26 37.08 2.48
CA ILE A 309 29.03 37.24 1.04
C ILE A 309 27.69 37.93 0.78
N PHE A 310 26.67 37.55 1.55
CA PHE A 310 25.31 38.05 1.35
C PHE A 310 24.52 38.00 2.66
N ARG A 311 23.67 38.99 2.87
CA ARG A 311 22.68 39.02 3.95
C ARG A 311 21.31 39.21 3.33
N LEU A 312 20.38 38.33 3.67
CA LEU A 312 19.00 38.46 3.20
C LEU A 312 18.27 39.54 4.01
N GLU A 313 18.22 40.76 3.48
CA GLU A 313 17.57 41.90 4.15
C GLU A 313 16.06 41.98 3.92
N LYS A 314 15.52 41.29 2.90
CA LYS A 314 14.09 41.30 2.54
C LYS A 314 13.45 39.95 2.82
N ASN A 315 12.19 39.98 3.25
CA ASN A 315 11.34 38.80 3.22
C ASN A 315 11.12 38.34 1.79
N LEU A 316 11.42 37.06 1.51
CA LEU A 316 11.03 36.40 0.28
C LEU A 316 9.54 36.01 0.36
N GLU A 317 8.91 35.79 -0.78
CA GLU A 317 7.55 35.21 -0.81
C GLU A 317 7.64 33.70 -0.58
N ALA A 318 6.75 33.18 0.26
CA ALA A 318 6.65 31.74 0.48
C ALA A 318 5.88 31.14 -0.69
N ASN A 319 6.61 30.56 -1.65
CA ASN A 319 6.00 29.75 -2.72
C ASN A 319 5.47 28.44 -2.12
N ILE A 320 4.30 28.54 -1.50
CA ILE A 320 3.66 27.44 -0.79
C ILE A 320 2.68 26.73 -1.72
N PHE A 321 3.06 25.54 -2.15
CA PHE A 321 2.28 24.76 -3.11
C PHE A 321 1.20 23.87 -2.47
N TYR A 322 1.32 23.58 -1.17
CA TYR A 322 0.46 22.62 -0.46
C TYR A 322 -0.39 23.26 0.66
N SER A 323 -0.45 24.60 0.76
CA SER A 323 -1.08 25.36 1.86
C SER A 323 -2.60 25.20 2.01
N ASN A 324 -3.29 24.60 1.05
CA ASN A 324 -4.75 24.52 1.05
C ASN A 324 -5.24 23.15 0.59
N ASN A 325 -5.28 22.18 1.51
CA ASN A 325 -6.19 21.04 1.41
C ASN A 325 -7.65 21.49 1.59
N LYS A 326 -8.12 22.38 0.70
CA LYS A 326 -9.54 22.54 0.37
C LYS A 326 -9.95 21.61 -0.80
N LEU A 327 -8.99 20.88 -1.40
CA LEU A 327 -9.23 20.02 -2.55
C LEU A 327 -9.12 18.51 -2.27
N GLU A 328 -8.66 18.13 -1.09
CA GLU A 328 -8.95 16.81 -0.53
C GLU A 328 -9.67 17.08 0.78
N ASN A 329 -10.94 16.70 0.86
CA ASN A 329 -11.65 16.70 2.13
C ASN A 329 -10.85 15.73 3.03
N PRO A 330 -10.16 16.17 4.09
CA PRO A 330 -9.22 15.30 4.83
C PRO A 330 -9.89 14.07 5.46
N ASP A 331 -11.22 14.09 5.54
CA ASP A 331 -12.09 13.00 5.97
C ASP A 331 -12.53 12.06 4.81
N GLN A 332 -11.85 12.08 3.66
CA GLN A 332 -12.10 11.16 2.52
C GLN A 332 -11.01 10.10 2.33
N ILE A 333 -9.90 10.16 3.08
CA ILE A 333 -8.86 9.11 3.01
C ILE A 333 -9.29 7.98 3.95
N LYS A 334 -9.93 6.98 3.34
CA LYS A 334 -10.43 5.77 4.01
C LYS A 334 -9.36 5.17 4.93
N GLY A 335 -9.66 5.07 6.23
CA GLY A 335 -8.79 4.48 7.25
C GLY A 335 -8.10 5.50 8.17
N LEU A 336 -8.05 6.78 7.78
CA LEU A 336 -7.46 7.84 8.61
C LEU A 336 -8.49 8.58 9.48
N GLU A 337 -9.79 8.38 9.27
CA GLU A 337 -10.84 9.14 9.96
C GLU A 337 -10.88 8.88 11.48
N GLN A 338 -10.32 7.75 11.90
CA GLN A 338 -10.20 7.35 13.31
C GLN A 338 -9.20 8.20 14.09
N TRP A 339 -8.21 8.82 13.42
CA TRP A 339 -7.14 9.56 14.08
C TRP A 339 -7.59 10.97 14.47
N GLN A 340 -7.63 11.22 15.78
CA GLN A 340 -7.94 12.51 16.38
C GLN A 340 -6.72 13.43 16.36
N HIS A 341 -6.91 14.69 15.98
CA HIS A 341 -5.88 15.73 16.04
C HIS A 341 -6.11 16.66 17.22
N ILE A 342 -5.05 16.99 17.93
CA ILE A 342 -5.04 17.93 19.06
C ILE A 342 -3.91 18.92 18.82
N HIS A 343 -4.22 20.20 18.74
CA HIS A 343 -3.19 21.22 18.59
C HIS A 343 -2.54 21.60 19.94
N GLN A 344 -1.22 21.58 20.05
CA GLN A 344 -0.49 21.76 21.33
C GLN A 344 -0.66 23.16 21.95
N VAL A 345 -0.68 24.22 21.14
CA VAL A 345 -0.90 25.60 21.60
C VAL A 345 -2.38 25.93 21.75
N PHE A 346 -3.16 25.66 20.70
CA PHE A 346 -4.54 26.10 20.65
C PHE A 346 -5.47 25.27 21.54
N SER A 347 -5.16 23.99 21.82
CA SER A 347 -6.00 23.10 22.63
C SER A 347 -5.76 23.23 24.13
N SER A 348 -4.77 24.03 24.54
CA SER A 348 -4.26 24.05 25.91
C SER A 348 -4.46 25.41 26.60
N ARG A 349 -4.25 25.45 27.92
CA ARG A 349 -4.48 26.63 28.78
C ARG A 349 -3.35 27.67 28.70
N ASP A 350 -2.96 28.07 27.50
CA ASP A 350 -1.79 28.94 27.27
C ASP A 350 -2.04 30.44 27.50
N SER A 351 -3.30 30.89 27.41
CA SER A 351 -3.66 32.30 27.52
C SER A 351 -4.98 32.50 28.28
N GLY A 352 -5.19 33.69 28.85
CA GLY A 352 -6.46 34.08 29.48
C GLY A 352 -6.47 34.12 31.03
N PRO A 353 -7.65 34.10 31.69
CA PRO A 353 -7.81 34.30 33.14
C PRO A 353 -7.15 33.21 34.01
N TRP A 354 -6.73 32.11 33.38
CA TRP A 354 -6.14 30.91 34.00
C TRP A 354 -4.67 31.08 34.43
N ILE A 355 -4.00 32.17 34.03
CA ILE A 355 -2.59 32.47 34.39
C ILE A 355 -2.36 32.53 35.92
N LYS A 356 -3.45 32.67 36.71
CA LYS A 356 -3.43 32.72 38.18
C LYS A 356 -4.09 31.50 38.85
N ASP A 357 -4.37 30.42 38.13
CA ASP A 357 -4.96 29.19 38.70
C ASP A 357 -3.94 28.53 39.67
N PRO A 358 -4.22 28.48 40.98
CA PRO A 358 -3.30 27.91 41.96
C PRO A 358 -3.25 26.37 41.94
N VAL A 359 -4.20 25.71 41.25
CA VAL A 359 -4.28 24.25 41.13
C VAL A 359 -3.62 23.77 39.85
N ASN A 360 -3.74 24.50 38.74
CA ASN A 360 -3.25 24.03 37.43
C ASN A 360 -2.09 24.88 36.85
N GLY A 361 -1.85 26.08 37.36
CA GLY A 361 -0.75 26.94 36.91
C GLY A 361 -0.89 27.47 35.47
N ARG A 362 0.19 28.05 34.93
CA ARG A 362 0.29 28.55 33.55
C ARG A 362 0.79 27.44 32.62
N HIS A 363 0.10 27.21 31.50
CA HIS A 363 0.56 26.28 30.45
C HIS A 363 1.50 26.94 29.44
N GLN A 364 2.33 26.11 28.82
CA GLN A 364 3.26 26.49 27.74
C GLN A 364 3.16 25.44 26.62
N GLY A 365 2.08 25.48 25.86
CA GLY A 365 1.72 24.56 24.79
C GLY A 365 2.75 24.53 23.66
N TYR A 366 3.59 25.56 23.51
CA TYR A 366 4.76 25.52 22.63
C TYR A 366 5.77 24.43 22.99
N LEU A 367 5.77 23.90 24.22
CA LEU A 367 6.62 22.80 24.69
C LEU A 367 5.86 21.47 24.88
N ALA A 368 4.58 21.42 24.48
CA ALA A 368 3.70 20.28 24.78
C ALA A 368 3.63 19.22 23.67
N CYS A 369 4.47 19.29 22.62
CA CYS A 369 4.40 18.37 21.46
C CYS A 369 4.36 16.89 21.85
N GLY A 370 5.16 16.46 22.81
CA GLY A 370 5.18 15.05 23.29
C GLY A 370 3.90 14.64 24.02
N ALA A 371 3.43 15.48 24.95
CA ALA A 371 2.18 15.23 25.66
C ALA A 371 0.96 15.27 24.72
N THR A 372 0.97 16.18 23.75
CA THR A 372 -0.08 16.31 22.75
C THR A 372 -0.10 15.14 21.79
N SER A 373 1.05 14.75 21.21
CA SER A 373 1.17 13.56 20.35
C SER A 373 0.72 12.28 21.07
N ALA A 374 1.09 12.11 22.34
CA ALA A 374 0.65 10.96 23.12
C ALA A 374 -0.88 10.97 23.33
N MET A 375 -1.43 12.14 23.61
CA MET A 375 -2.87 12.31 23.82
C MET A 375 -3.66 12.15 22.52
N GLU A 376 -3.12 12.50 21.35
CA GLU A 376 -3.73 12.21 20.05
C GLU A 376 -3.93 10.71 19.85
N ILE A 377 -2.92 9.91 20.18
CA ILE A 377 -3.00 8.44 20.12
C ILE A 377 -4.04 7.91 21.10
N ILE A 378 -3.98 8.33 22.38
CA ILE A 378 -4.93 7.92 23.43
C ILE A 378 -6.38 8.28 23.06
N ALA A 379 -6.59 9.48 22.51
CA ALA A 379 -7.89 9.95 22.05
C ALA A 379 -8.39 9.12 20.86
N SER A 380 -7.52 8.82 19.89
CA SER A 380 -7.85 8.01 18.72
C SER A 380 -8.25 6.57 19.09
N TYR A 381 -7.62 6.03 20.14
CA TYR A 381 -7.98 4.74 20.71
C TYR A 381 -9.22 4.75 21.62
N ASN A 382 -9.81 5.92 21.90
CA ASN A 382 -10.94 6.10 22.82
C ASN A 382 -10.69 5.54 24.23
N ILE A 383 -9.45 5.63 24.71
CA ILE A 383 -9.06 5.14 26.05
C ILE A 383 -9.61 6.07 27.15
N LEU A 384 -9.62 7.38 26.89
CA LEU A 384 -10.22 8.39 27.76
C LEU A 384 -11.52 8.92 27.14
N PRO A 385 -12.55 9.25 27.95
CA PRO A 385 -13.72 9.95 27.44
C PRO A 385 -13.34 11.39 27.04
N PRO A 386 -14.06 12.04 26.10
CA PRO A 386 -13.89 13.46 25.83
C PRO A 386 -14.11 14.31 27.09
N ASP A 387 -13.20 15.25 27.37
CA ASP A 387 -13.35 16.28 28.41
C ASP A 387 -13.04 17.67 27.82
N PRO A 388 -14.04 18.31 27.19
CA PRO A 388 -13.80 19.44 26.29
C PRO A 388 -13.38 20.71 27.03
N ILE A 389 -12.50 21.48 26.39
CA ILE A 389 -12.11 22.84 26.76
C ILE A 389 -12.35 23.79 25.58
N TYR A 390 -12.79 25.02 25.88
CA TYR A 390 -12.91 26.09 24.88
C TYR A 390 -11.74 27.06 25.02
N THR A 391 -10.92 27.15 23.98
CA THR A 391 -9.69 27.94 23.93
C THR A 391 -9.50 28.50 22.53
N HIS A 392 -8.95 29.71 22.40
CA HIS A 392 -8.59 30.33 21.12
C HIS A 392 -9.69 30.31 20.01
N GLY A 393 -10.97 30.32 20.39
CA GLY A 393 -12.09 30.38 19.45
C GLY A 393 -12.63 29.03 18.95
N TYR A 394 -12.16 27.90 19.49
CA TYR A 394 -12.69 26.57 19.18
C TYR A 394 -12.73 25.66 20.41
N THR A 395 -13.40 24.52 20.29
CA THR A 395 -13.50 23.51 21.35
C THR A 395 -12.56 22.34 21.04
N SER A 396 -11.59 22.10 21.93
CA SER A 396 -10.78 20.89 21.90
C SER A 396 -11.40 19.83 22.81
N GLN A 397 -11.68 18.64 22.28
CA GLN A 397 -12.35 17.55 23.01
C GLN A 397 -11.48 16.90 24.09
N TYR A 398 -10.17 16.96 23.94
CA TYR A 398 -9.20 16.31 24.84
C TYR A 398 -8.17 17.28 25.42
N GLY A 399 -8.29 18.57 25.10
CA GLY A 399 -7.34 19.60 25.49
C GLY A 399 -7.12 19.76 26.99
N LYS A 400 -8.11 19.43 27.84
CA LYS A 400 -7.94 19.46 29.30
C LYS A 400 -6.90 18.45 29.78
N TYR A 401 -6.85 17.24 29.22
CA TYR A 401 -5.91 16.20 29.65
C TYR A 401 -4.45 16.61 29.46
N LEU A 402 -4.17 17.59 28.59
CA LEU A 402 -2.82 18.13 28.42
C LEU A 402 -2.32 18.87 29.66
N SER A 403 -3.21 19.60 30.36
CA SER A 403 -2.82 20.57 31.39
C SER A 403 -3.48 20.39 32.76
N ASP A 404 -4.55 19.60 32.85
CA ASP A 404 -5.37 19.46 34.06
C ASP A 404 -5.09 18.13 34.74
N VAL A 405 -5.24 18.10 36.06
CA VAL A 405 -5.17 16.85 36.82
C VAL A 405 -6.29 15.91 36.38
N TYR A 406 -5.93 14.68 36.00
CA TYR A 406 -6.88 13.59 35.80
C TYR A 406 -6.36 12.31 36.44
N THR A 407 -7.24 11.31 36.58
CA THR A 407 -6.88 9.99 37.10
C THR A 407 -7.39 8.94 36.12
N TYR A 408 -6.51 8.01 35.77
CA TYR A 408 -6.81 6.86 34.92
C TYR A 408 -5.99 5.67 35.40
N ASN A 409 -6.54 4.46 35.30
CA ASN A 409 -5.87 3.21 35.68
C ASN A 409 -5.13 3.26 37.04
N ASN A 410 -5.80 3.80 38.06
CA ASN A 410 -5.28 3.99 39.43
C ASN A 410 -4.04 4.92 39.54
N TYR A 411 -3.71 5.70 38.51
CA TYR A 411 -2.67 6.72 38.54
C TYR A 411 -3.28 8.11 38.41
N THR A 412 -2.82 9.05 39.24
CA THR A 412 -3.23 10.46 39.20
C THR A 412 -2.13 11.31 38.59
N TYR A 413 -2.43 11.98 37.48
CA TYR A 413 -1.53 12.84 36.72
C TYR A 413 -1.53 14.27 37.32
N ASN A 414 -0.94 14.43 38.51
CA ASN A 414 -0.92 15.69 39.27
C ASN A 414 0.47 16.27 39.52
N ASN A 415 1.50 15.75 38.85
CA ASN A 415 2.87 16.21 39.03
C ASN A 415 3.05 17.63 38.47
N PHE A 416 3.76 18.48 39.21
CA PHE A 416 4.22 19.79 38.76
C PHE A 416 5.72 19.72 38.54
N THR A 417 6.23 20.44 37.55
CA THR A 417 7.66 20.72 37.54
C THR A 417 7.95 21.86 38.54
N ILE A 418 9.20 22.05 38.96
CA ILE A 418 9.57 23.15 39.84
C ILE A 418 10.52 24.03 39.04
N ASN A 419 10.15 25.30 38.82
CA ASN A 419 11.10 26.25 38.25
C ASN A 419 12.26 26.42 39.24
N PRO A 420 13.53 26.60 38.79
CA PRO A 420 14.70 26.79 39.66
C PRO A 420 14.57 27.85 40.77
N ASN A 421 13.55 28.71 40.74
CA ASN A 421 13.23 29.68 41.79
C ASN A 421 12.26 29.15 42.89
N GLY A 422 11.88 27.88 42.91
CA GLY A 422 11.01 27.28 43.93
C GLY A 422 9.52 27.60 43.80
N ASN A 423 9.09 28.18 42.67
CA ASN A 423 7.68 28.29 42.29
C ASN A 423 7.27 27.04 41.48
N PRO A 424 6.00 26.59 41.54
CA PRO A 424 5.52 25.54 40.64
C PRO A 424 5.77 25.99 39.19
N GLY A 425 6.65 25.28 38.49
CA GLY A 425 6.85 25.41 37.07
C GLY A 425 5.92 24.43 36.35
N PHE A 426 5.28 24.84 35.27
CA PHE A 426 4.53 23.98 34.36
C PHE A 426 3.34 23.19 34.98
N THR A 427 2.40 22.82 34.12
CA THR A 427 1.05 22.37 34.51
C THR A 427 1.02 20.91 34.94
N SER A 428 -0.08 20.50 35.56
CA SER A 428 -0.41 19.09 35.79
C SER A 428 -0.84 18.38 34.49
N GLY A 429 -1.41 17.18 34.59
CA GLY A 429 -1.87 16.41 33.42
C GLY A 429 -0.74 15.73 32.63
N ALA A 430 -0.98 15.47 31.35
CA ALA A 430 -0.03 14.78 30.49
C ALA A 430 1.28 15.56 30.33
N HIS A 431 1.21 16.89 30.20
CA HIS A 431 2.40 17.73 30.08
C HIS A 431 3.26 17.70 31.34
N GLY A 432 2.64 17.76 32.52
CA GLY A 432 3.33 17.63 33.79
C GLY A 432 4.02 16.28 33.95
N TYR A 433 3.39 15.19 33.48
CA TYR A 433 4.00 13.86 33.50
C TYR A 433 5.23 13.76 32.61
N MET A 434 5.14 14.26 31.37
CA MET A 434 6.24 14.18 30.41
C MET A 434 7.50 14.91 30.88
N TRP A 435 7.36 15.96 31.70
CA TRP A 435 8.48 16.78 32.17
C TRP A 435 8.82 16.60 33.66
N ASN A 436 8.14 15.71 34.37
CA ASN A 436 8.48 15.42 35.76
C ASN A 436 9.64 14.41 35.84
N ASN A 437 10.78 14.84 36.38
CA ASN A 437 12.00 14.03 36.53
C ASN A 437 12.47 13.35 35.21
N GLY A 438 12.29 14.02 34.07
CA GLY A 438 12.63 13.49 32.76
C GLY A 438 12.19 14.39 31.62
N SER A 439 12.04 13.81 30.43
CA SER A 439 11.55 14.47 29.21
C SER A 439 10.59 13.54 28.47
N PRO A 440 9.87 14.01 27.43
CA PRO A 440 9.07 13.12 26.58
C PRO A 440 9.86 11.90 26.06
N ASN A 441 11.15 12.05 25.78
CA ASN A 441 12.02 10.96 25.34
C ASN A 441 12.08 9.82 26.37
N SER A 442 12.18 10.13 27.67
CA SER A 442 12.28 9.12 28.74
C SER A 442 10.94 8.65 29.28
N ASN A 443 9.88 9.45 29.13
CA ASN A 443 8.62 9.23 29.84
C ASN A 443 7.49 8.71 28.95
N SER A 444 7.60 8.76 27.62
CA SER A 444 6.49 8.43 26.71
C SER A 444 6.09 6.95 26.74
N GLU A 445 7.06 6.03 26.83
CA GLU A 445 6.79 4.58 26.92
C GLU A 445 5.97 4.25 28.16
N GLU A 446 6.45 4.62 29.35
CA GLU A 446 5.71 4.40 30.61
C GLU A 446 4.36 5.14 30.62
N PHE A 447 4.27 6.31 29.98
CA PHE A 447 3.01 7.03 29.86
C PHE A 447 1.96 6.23 29.06
N PHE A 448 2.35 5.59 27.95
CA PHE A 448 1.49 4.71 27.17
C PHE A 448 1.10 3.44 27.96
N GLU A 449 2.05 2.79 28.62
CA GLU A 449 1.79 1.60 29.44
C GLU A 449 0.76 1.89 30.55
N LYS A 450 0.86 3.05 31.21
CA LYS A 450 -0.14 3.46 32.22
C LYS A 450 -1.53 3.67 31.65
N HIS A 451 -1.63 3.97 30.35
CA HIS A 451 -2.89 4.06 29.61
C HIS A 451 -3.33 2.73 28.99
N GLY A 452 -2.62 1.63 29.24
CA GLY A 452 -2.95 0.30 28.72
C GLY A 452 -2.57 0.09 27.25
N ILE A 453 -1.64 0.89 26.73
CA ILE A 453 -1.07 0.76 25.38
C ILE A 453 0.27 0.04 25.50
N ASP A 454 0.48 -0.99 24.68
CA ASP A 454 1.78 -1.65 24.55
C ASP A 454 2.72 -0.73 23.75
N ALA A 455 3.87 -0.39 24.33
CA ALA A 455 4.77 0.60 23.78
C ALA A 455 6.22 0.17 23.95
N THR A 456 7.06 0.57 23.01
CA THR A 456 8.50 0.31 23.06
C THR A 456 9.25 1.53 22.58
N HIS A 457 10.16 2.05 23.40
CA HIS A 457 11.07 3.12 23.00
C HIS A 457 12.19 2.60 22.10
N SER A 458 12.54 3.36 21.07
CA SER A 458 13.68 3.07 20.21
C SER A 458 14.47 4.32 19.85
N ALA A 459 15.79 4.18 19.89
CA ALA A 459 16.75 5.15 19.35
C ALA A 459 17.23 4.79 17.92
N SER A 460 16.84 3.63 17.38
CA SER A 460 17.11 3.21 16.00
C SER A 460 15.79 3.11 15.25
N ILE A 461 15.48 4.16 14.49
CA ILE A 461 14.25 4.29 13.72
C ILE A 461 14.59 4.14 12.25
N THR A 462 14.00 3.16 11.57
CA THR A 462 14.13 2.97 10.12
C THR A 462 12.75 3.02 9.46
N TRP A 463 12.70 3.33 8.18
CA TRP A 463 11.48 3.28 7.37
C TRP A 463 10.79 1.94 7.50
N ALA A 464 11.53 0.83 7.39
CA ALA A 464 11.00 -0.53 7.51
C ALA A 464 10.29 -0.75 8.87
N LYS A 465 10.87 -0.27 9.98
CA LYS A 465 10.25 -0.37 11.32
C LYS A 465 8.98 0.47 11.42
N VAL A 466 9.00 1.71 10.92
CA VAL A 466 7.82 2.59 10.93
C VAL A 466 6.73 2.02 10.04
N LYS A 467 7.07 1.60 8.82
CA LYS A 467 6.17 0.96 7.86
C LYS A 467 5.51 -0.28 8.44
N ALA A 468 6.25 -1.15 9.12
CA ALA A 468 5.70 -2.35 9.73
C ALA A 468 4.60 -2.05 10.76
N GLU A 469 4.76 -1.02 11.60
CA GLU A 469 3.70 -0.59 12.52
C GLU A 469 2.49 -0.04 11.76
N LEU A 470 2.73 0.80 10.75
CA LEU A 470 1.66 1.43 9.97
C LEU A 470 0.86 0.41 9.14
N ASP A 471 1.51 -0.62 8.60
CA ASP A 471 0.86 -1.73 7.88
C ASP A 471 -0.08 -2.53 8.80
N MET A 472 0.20 -2.54 10.12
CA MET A 472 -0.68 -3.10 11.15
C MET A 472 -1.72 -2.10 11.69
N GLU A 473 -1.79 -0.91 11.07
CA GLU A 473 -2.59 0.25 11.47
C GLU A 473 -2.30 0.71 12.91
N PHE A 474 -1.06 0.56 13.37
CA PHE A 474 -0.57 1.18 14.60
C PHE A 474 0.18 2.47 14.29
N PRO A 475 -0.04 3.54 15.05
CA PRO A 475 0.65 4.80 14.88
C PRO A 475 2.04 4.71 15.48
N TYR A 476 2.93 5.59 15.02
CA TYR A 476 4.30 5.68 15.52
C TYR A 476 4.58 7.11 15.98
N MET A 477 4.93 7.29 17.26
CA MET A 477 5.36 8.60 17.76
C MET A 477 6.83 8.83 17.40
N LEU A 478 7.14 9.91 16.69
CA LEU A 478 8.47 10.18 16.14
C LEU A 478 8.99 11.53 16.60
N CYS A 479 10.25 11.57 17.05
CA CYS A 479 10.95 12.82 17.33
C CYS A 479 11.92 13.19 16.20
N THR A 480 11.68 14.34 15.59
CA THR A 480 12.43 14.88 14.45
C THR A 480 13.15 16.17 14.80
N THR A 481 14.30 16.41 14.15
CA THR A 481 15.04 17.68 14.24
C THR A 481 14.97 18.51 12.95
N SER A 482 14.09 18.13 12.01
CA SER A 482 13.90 18.80 10.72
C SER A 482 12.69 19.72 10.69
N LEU A 483 11.68 19.46 11.53
CA LEU A 483 10.51 20.32 11.65
C LEU A 483 10.81 21.54 12.56
N THR A 484 11.39 21.28 13.73
CA THR A 484 12.02 22.28 14.61
C THR A 484 13.25 21.62 15.27
N ASP A 485 13.87 22.27 16.25
CA ASP A 485 15.06 21.80 16.98
C ASP A 485 14.77 20.63 17.95
N GLY A 486 13.80 19.77 17.62
CA GLY A 486 13.21 18.74 18.47
C GLY A 486 11.69 18.84 18.43
N HIS A 487 11.03 18.14 17.52
CA HIS A 487 9.57 18.13 17.43
C HIS A 487 9.07 16.71 17.48
N ILE A 488 7.91 16.49 18.11
CA ILE A 488 7.29 15.18 18.21
C ILE A 488 5.99 15.21 17.41
N VAL A 489 5.85 14.26 16.50
CA VAL A 489 4.65 14.06 15.66
C VAL A 489 4.21 12.60 15.72
N VAL A 490 3.01 12.31 15.24
CA VAL A 490 2.48 10.95 15.18
C VAL A 490 2.34 10.53 13.72
N ALA A 491 3.12 9.56 13.26
CA ALA A 491 2.90 8.91 11.98
C ALA A 491 1.66 8.00 12.09
N ILE A 492 0.74 8.12 11.13
CA ILE A 492 -0.58 7.45 11.16
C ILE A 492 -0.91 6.71 9.85
N GLY A 493 -0.07 6.85 8.81
CA GLY A 493 -0.22 6.14 7.55
C GLY A 493 0.91 6.45 6.57
N GLN A 494 0.93 5.71 5.46
CA GLN A 494 1.88 5.93 4.36
C GLN A 494 1.24 6.78 3.26
N TYR A 495 2.01 7.68 2.66
CA TYR A 495 1.58 8.53 1.55
C TYR A 495 2.24 8.11 0.22
N GLY A 496 1.45 8.13 -0.86
CA GLY A 496 1.96 8.17 -2.23
C GLY A 496 2.81 6.97 -2.65
N ASP A 497 4.07 7.25 -3.00
CA ASP A 497 5.09 6.32 -3.50
C ASP A 497 5.64 5.35 -2.43
N GLY A 498 5.14 5.47 -1.20
CA GLY A 498 5.47 4.55 -0.12
C GLY A 498 6.81 4.84 0.56
N HIS A 499 7.32 6.09 0.50
CA HIS A 499 8.44 6.61 1.30
C HIS A 499 8.15 8.02 1.88
N SER A 500 6.87 8.33 2.10
CA SER A 500 6.40 9.54 2.80
C SER A 500 5.31 9.16 3.81
N LEU A 501 5.13 9.98 4.84
CA LEU A 501 4.22 9.70 5.96
C LEU A 501 3.02 10.66 5.94
N TYR A 502 1.84 10.12 6.23
CA TYR A 502 0.77 10.88 6.85
C TYR A 502 1.05 10.99 8.34
N CYS A 503 1.02 12.21 8.86
CA CYS A 503 1.28 12.53 10.26
C CYS A 503 0.15 13.38 10.85
N ASN A 504 -0.17 13.13 12.12
CA ASN A 504 -0.74 14.18 12.97
C ASN A 504 0.41 14.97 13.58
N ASP A 505 0.50 16.24 13.19
CA ASP A 505 1.48 17.18 13.71
C ASP A 505 0.79 18.08 14.75
N PRO A 506 1.14 17.97 16.04
CA PRO A 506 0.46 18.73 17.08
C PRO A 506 0.74 20.25 16.99
N TYR A 507 1.75 20.70 16.24
CA TYR A 507 2.04 22.12 16.05
C TYR A 507 1.41 22.69 14.77
N GLY A 508 1.03 21.86 13.79
CA GLY A 508 0.41 22.29 12.54
C GLY A 508 1.09 21.66 11.32
N ASP A 509 0.60 21.94 10.12
CA ASP A 509 1.29 21.47 8.91
C ASP A 509 2.39 22.45 8.51
N LYS A 510 3.65 22.03 8.64
CA LYS A 510 4.81 22.86 8.28
C LYS A 510 4.82 23.21 6.78
N ASN A 511 4.21 22.40 5.92
CA ASN A 511 4.12 22.68 4.49
C ASN A 511 3.27 23.93 4.18
N ALA A 512 2.43 24.39 5.11
CA ALA A 512 1.44 25.43 4.82
C ALA A 512 1.93 26.88 4.96
N GLY A 513 3.17 27.11 5.42
CA GLY A 513 3.73 28.45 5.61
C GLY A 513 2.92 29.33 6.57
N ASN A 514 2.83 28.87 7.81
CA ASN A 514 2.50 29.61 9.05
C ASN A 514 2.52 28.59 10.21
N TYR A 515 3.65 27.90 10.36
CA TYR A 515 3.76 26.72 11.22
C TYR A 515 3.55 27.09 12.69
N GLY A 516 2.65 26.41 13.40
CA GLY A 516 2.23 26.80 14.76
C GLY A 516 1.09 27.80 14.83
N GLY A 517 0.76 28.46 13.71
CA GLY A 517 -0.16 29.60 13.68
C GLY A 517 -1.61 29.28 13.30
N ILE A 518 -1.90 28.06 12.85
CA ILE A 518 -3.23 27.63 12.37
C ILE A 518 -3.53 26.16 12.72
N LEU A 519 -4.83 25.83 12.83
CA LEU A 519 -5.32 24.48 13.13
C LEU A 519 -5.34 23.60 11.87
N ASN A 520 -4.18 23.12 11.42
CA ASN A 520 -4.08 22.35 10.17
C ASN A 520 -3.13 21.14 10.24
N GLY A 521 -2.73 20.70 11.43
CA GLY A 521 -1.76 19.60 11.58
C GLY A 521 -2.32 18.18 11.40
N LYS A 522 -3.63 18.03 11.20
CA LYS A 522 -4.26 16.72 10.94
C LYS A 522 -3.86 16.23 9.54
N ASN A 523 -3.35 14.99 9.46
CA ASN A 523 -2.96 14.35 8.19
C ASN A 523 -1.91 15.15 7.38
N ALA A 524 -1.01 15.88 8.04
CA ALA A 524 0.12 16.54 7.40
C ALA A 524 1.02 15.50 6.70
N ILE A 525 1.62 15.86 5.57
CA ILE A 525 2.44 14.93 4.78
C ILE A 525 3.90 15.34 4.90
N TYR A 526 4.77 14.39 5.22
CA TYR A 526 6.21 14.62 5.30
C TYR A 526 7.02 13.54 4.57
N ASP A 527 8.05 13.96 3.84
CA ASP A 527 8.94 13.07 3.09
C ASP A 527 9.96 12.40 4.03
N TRP A 528 10.23 11.11 3.83
CA TRP A 528 11.21 10.35 4.62
C TRP A 528 12.55 10.22 3.89
N ALA A 529 13.65 10.49 4.60
CA ALA A 529 15.02 10.27 4.12
C ALA A 529 15.26 10.88 2.73
N ASP A 530 15.59 10.05 1.72
CA ASP A 530 15.87 10.48 0.34
C ASP A 530 14.61 10.76 -0.50
N ALA A 531 13.39 10.70 0.04
CA ALA A 531 12.16 10.99 -0.69
C ALA A 531 12.05 12.46 -1.15
N ASN A 532 11.37 12.67 -2.29
CA ASN A 532 11.06 14.01 -2.78
C ASN A 532 9.72 13.99 -3.55
N THR A 533 8.63 14.12 -2.80
CA THR A 533 7.28 14.38 -3.33
C THR A 533 6.95 15.88 -3.32
N GLY A 534 7.91 16.70 -2.89
CA GLY A 534 7.79 18.14 -2.76
C GLY A 534 7.34 18.62 -1.38
N HIS A 535 7.01 17.70 -0.46
CA HIS A 535 6.70 18.01 0.93
C HIS A 535 7.99 18.19 1.75
N ILE A 536 7.91 18.80 2.92
CA ILE A 536 9.05 18.96 3.84
C ILE A 536 9.50 17.60 4.36
N THR A 537 10.82 17.42 4.50
CA THR A 537 11.41 16.20 5.03
C THR A 537 11.27 16.11 6.55
N ILE A 538 10.90 14.92 7.07
CA ILE A 538 10.82 14.66 8.52
C ILE A 538 12.14 14.13 9.10
N THR A 539 13.03 13.56 8.30
CA THR A 539 14.35 13.09 8.78
C THR A 539 15.36 14.24 8.87
N PRO A 540 16.26 14.28 9.88
CA PRO A 540 16.56 13.21 10.83
C PRO A 540 15.50 12.96 11.91
N VAL A 541 15.31 11.68 12.23
CA VAL A 541 14.49 11.19 13.34
C VAL A 541 15.42 10.56 14.38
N VAL A 542 15.40 11.10 15.59
CA VAL A 542 16.40 10.80 16.63
C VAL A 542 15.95 9.73 17.63
N TRP A 543 14.63 9.57 17.81
CA TRP A 543 14.02 8.50 18.59
C TRP A 543 12.54 8.40 18.24
N GLY A 544 11.90 7.32 18.65
CA GLY A 544 10.46 7.14 18.53
C GLY A 544 9.92 6.09 19.49
N VAL A 545 8.60 6.02 19.60
CA VAL A 545 7.89 5.08 20.49
C VAL A 545 6.74 4.44 19.71
N THR A 546 6.70 3.10 19.71
CA THR A 546 5.54 2.35 19.20
C THR A 546 4.36 2.54 20.14
N ALA A 547 3.13 2.50 19.61
CA ALA A 547 1.93 2.64 20.44
C ALA A 547 0.85 1.67 19.98
N ARG A 548 0.99 0.41 20.36
CA ARG A 548 0.14 -0.69 19.90
C ARG A 548 -1.04 -0.89 20.84
N TYR A 549 -2.23 -0.68 20.31
CA TYR A 549 -3.48 -0.96 21.00
C TYR A 549 -4.55 -1.30 19.98
N THR A 550 -5.30 -2.36 20.22
CA THR A 550 -6.39 -2.77 19.33
C THR A 550 -7.71 -2.59 20.04
N ARG A 551 -8.67 -1.97 19.37
CA ARG A 551 -10.07 -1.88 19.84
C ARG A 551 -10.88 -3.13 19.49
N THR A 552 -10.32 -3.96 18.62
CA THR A 552 -10.90 -5.17 18.06
C THR A 552 -9.79 -6.19 17.87
N LEU A 553 -10.07 -7.46 18.13
CA LEU A 553 -9.09 -8.53 17.94
C LEU A 553 -8.72 -8.59 16.45
N LYS A 554 -7.48 -8.26 16.11
CA LYS A 554 -6.97 -8.21 14.72
C LYS A 554 -6.28 -9.52 14.36
N ILE A 555 -6.43 -9.97 13.12
CA ILE A 555 -5.62 -11.04 12.55
C ILE A 555 -4.31 -10.42 12.06
N VAL A 556 -3.18 -10.92 12.53
CA VAL A 556 -1.82 -10.52 12.10
C VAL A 556 -1.48 -11.20 10.78
N ASN A 557 -1.67 -12.51 10.71
CA ASN A 557 -1.50 -13.28 9.49
C ASN A 557 -2.25 -14.63 9.61
N THR A 558 -2.36 -15.33 8.48
CA THR A 558 -2.87 -16.70 8.43
C THR A 558 -1.88 -17.58 7.71
N TYR A 559 -1.93 -18.87 8.02
CA TYR A 559 -1.30 -19.89 7.20
C TYR A 559 -2.34 -20.96 6.86
N PRO A 560 -2.56 -21.32 5.60
CA PRO A 560 -1.99 -20.68 4.41
C PRO A 560 -2.32 -19.19 4.34
N ALA A 561 -1.45 -18.43 3.67
CA ALA A 561 -1.73 -17.04 3.34
C ALA A 561 -2.89 -16.97 2.33
N ASP A 562 -3.57 -15.82 2.25
CA ASP A 562 -4.66 -15.67 1.29
C ASP A 562 -4.15 -15.79 -0.16
N ASN A 563 -4.85 -16.62 -0.92
CA ASN A 563 -4.53 -17.08 -2.28
C ASN A 563 -3.24 -17.91 -2.40
N GLU A 564 -2.68 -18.42 -1.29
CA GLU A 564 -1.48 -19.28 -1.36
C GLU A 564 -1.79 -20.57 -2.16
N THR A 565 -0.86 -20.96 -3.03
CA THR A 565 -0.92 -22.15 -3.87
C THR A 565 0.10 -23.20 -3.42
N ASP A 566 0.02 -24.42 -3.95
CA ASP A 566 0.89 -25.54 -3.58
C ASP A 566 0.91 -25.85 -2.07
N VAL A 567 -0.23 -25.64 -1.42
CA VAL A 567 -0.43 -25.95 0.00
C VAL A 567 -0.52 -27.46 0.18
N SER A 568 0.09 -27.98 1.25
CA SER A 568 0.02 -29.41 1.57
C SER A 568 -1.42 -29.89 1.77
N THR A 569 -1.75 -31.07 1.23
CA THR A 569 -3.05 -31.71 1.48
C THR A 569 -3.26 -32.13 2.93
N SER A 570 -2.17 -32.19 3.72
CA SER A 570 -2.20 -32.45 5.16
C SER A 570 -2.06 -31.16 6.00
N VAL A 571 -2.33 -29.99 5.41
CA VAL A 571 -2.23 -28.71 6.12
C VAL A 571 -3.23 -28.62 7.27
N ASN A 572 -2.77 -28.07 8.40
CA ASN A 572 -3.62 -27.60 9.49
C ASN A 572 -3.59 -26.06 9.46
N PRO A 573 -4.62 -25.39 8.91
CA PRO A 573 -4.61 -23.94 8.80
C PRO A 573 -4.49 -23.26 10.17
N GLN A 574 -3.77 -22.16 10.25
CA GLN A 574 -3.53 -21.36 11.43
C GLN A 574 -3.98 -19.91 11.22
N ILE A 575 -4.49 -19.32 12.28
CA ILE A 575 -4.84 -17.90 12.34
C ILE A 575 -4.09 -17.32 13.52
N ASN A 576 -3.28 -16.30 13.26
CA ASN A 576 -2.50 -15.61 14.28
C ASN A 576 -3.16 -14.25 14.53
N PHE A 577 -3.63 -14.05 15.75
CA PHE A 577 -4.24 -12.80 16.20
C PHE A 577 -3.21 -11.93 16.93
N TYR A 578 -3.46 -10.63 16.94
CA TYR A 578 -2.69 -9.67 17.73
C TYR A 578 -3.14 -9.77 19.19
N GLY A 579 -2.31 -10.41 20.02
CA GLY A 579 -2.59 -10.66 21.43
C GLY A 579 -3.29 -11.99 21.70
N GLU A 580 -3.52 -12.28 22.98
CA GLU A 580 -4.10 -13.55 23.42
C GLU A 580 -5.56 -13.71 22.96
N VAL A 581 -5.94 -14.93 22.58
CA VAL A 581 -7.29 -15.29 22.13
C VAL A 581 -8.03 -16.05 23.22
N ASN A 582 -9.30 -15.73 23.45
CA ASN A 582 -10.17 -16.52 24.32
C ASN A 582 -10.62 -17.81 23.59
N PRO A 583 -10.12 -19.00 23.99
CA PRO A 583 -10.39 -20.25 23.29
C PRO A 583 -11.88 -20.62 23.23
N PHE A 584 -12.69 -20.18 24.20
CA PHE A 584 -14.11 -20.51 24.28
C PHE A 584 -14.96 -19.81 23.21
N THR A 585 -14.41 -18.83 22.49
CA THR A 585 -15.13 -18.07 21.46
C THR A 585 -14.84 -18.54 20.04
N VAL A 586 -13.96 -19.53 19.88
CA VAL A 586 -13.40 -19.95 18.59
C VAL A 586 -14.29 -20.97 17.86
N GLU A 587 -14.77 -22.00 18.55
CA GLU A 587 -15.24 -23.26 17.93
C GLU A 587 -16.49 -23.12 17.01
N SER A 588 -17.17 -21.98 17.04
CA SER A 588 -18.34 -21.65 16.19
C SER A 588 -18.12 -20.49 15.22
N LYS A 589 -16.91 -19.94 15.22
CA LYS A 589 -16.56 -18.70 14.52
C LYS A 589 -15.57 -18.92 13.41
N ILE A 590 -15.21 -20.16 13.11
CA ILE A 590 -14.31 -20.48 12.01
C ILE A 590 -14.90 -21.67 11.25
N GLN A 591 -14.91 -21.59 9.92
CA GLN A 591 -15.40 -22.66 9.07
C GLN A 591 -14.52 -22.79 7.83
N LEU A 592 -14.16 -24.02 7.48
CA LEU A 592 -13.47 -24.34 6.23
C LEU A 592 -14.48 -24.86 5.21
N PHE A 593 -14.37 -24.42 3.96
CA PHE A 593 -15.23 -24.79 2.83
C PHE A 593 -14.39 -25.33 1.67
N ASP A 594 -14.92 -26.30 0.93
CA ASP A 594 -14.33 -26.75 -0.33
C ASP A 594 -14.68 -25.81 -1.50
N ASN A 595 -14.11 -26.11 -2.68
CA ASN A 595 -14.35 -25.35 -3.91
C ASN A 595 -15.82 -25.35 -4.38
N SER A 596 -16.65 -26.27 -3.87
CA SER A 596 -18.10 -26.31 -4.16
C SER A 596 -18.92 -25.53 -3.14
N GLY A 597 -18.29 -24.90 -2.15
CA GLY A 597 -18.94 -24.13 -1.09
C GLY A 597 -19.53 -25.00 0.04
N PHE A 598 -19.17 -26.29 0.13
CA PHE A 598 -19.62 -27.14 1.22
C PHE A 598 -18.68 -27.05 2.43
N PRO A 599 -19.21 -26.92 3.67
CA PRO A 599 -18.40 -26.87 4.87
C PRO A 599 -17.74 -28.22 5.18
N LEU A 600 -16.45 -28.20 5.49
CA LEU A 600 -15.70 -29.36 5.99
C LEU A 600 -15.87 -29.51 7.51
N LEU A 601 -15.79 -30.75 7.97
CA LEU A 601 -15.71 -31.04 9.40
C LEU A 601 -14.27 -30.81 9.88
N ILE A 602 -14.10 -29.96 10.89
CA ILE A 602 -12.81 -29.53 11.45
C ILE A 602 -12.80 -29.70 12.97
N ASN A 603 -11.61 -29.91 13.53
CA ASN A 603 -11.31 -29.80 14.95
C ASN A 603 -10.41 -28.57 15.19
N TYR A 604 -10.23 -28.19 16.45
CA TYR A 604 -9.38 -27.07 16.84
C TYR A 604 -8.26 -27.52 17.78
N ASP A 605 -7.05 -27.02 17.54
CA ASP A 605 -6.00 -26.99 18.56
C ASP A 605 -5.88 -25.56 19.09
N LEU A 606 -6.33 -25.41 20.35
CA LEU A 606 -6.43 -24.16 21.08
C LEU A 606 -5.30 -24.01 22.11
N SER A 607 -4.31 -24.92 22.13
CA SER A 607 -3.22 -24.91 23.11
C SER A 607 -2.34 -23.67 23.03
N LYS A 608 -2.31 -23.01 21.86
CA LYS A 608 -1.53 -21.80 21.57
C LYS A 608 -2.36 -20.51 21.52
N CYS A 609 -3.60 -20.52 22.01
CA CYS A 609 -4.43 -19.32 22.06
C CYS A 609 -3.80 -18.21 22.94
N ALA A 610 -3.02 -18.56 23.97
CA ALA A 610 -2.24 -17.60 24.76
C ALA A 610 -1.17 -16.87 23.92
N ASP A 611 -0.66 -17.50 22.88
CA ASP A 611 0.28 -16.89 21.92
C ASP A 611 -0.46 -16.21 20.75
N GLY A 612 -1.79 -16.06 20.86
CA GLY A 612 -2.64 -15.51 19.81
C GLY A 612 -2.91 -16.47 18.64
N THR A 613 -2.49 -17.74 18.72
CA THR A 613 -2.59 -18.69 17.60
C THR A 613 -3.77 -19.64 17.76
N VAL A 614 -4.62 -19.74 16.75
CA VAL A 614 -5.65 -20.76 16.61
C VAL A 614 -5.28 -21.70 15.46
N THR A 615 -5.21 -23.00 15.72
CA THR A 615 -4.97 -24.01 14.68
C THR A 615 -6.24 -24.80 14.38
N ILE A 616 -6.54 -24.99 13.09
CA ILE A 616 -7.66 -25.76 12.56
C ILE A 616 -7.11 -27.08 12.04
N ILE A 617 -7.77 -28.18 12.41
CA ILE A 617 -7.38 -29.53 12.03
C ILE A 617 -8.51 -30.13 11.19
N PRO A 618 -8.39 -30.19 9.86
CA PRO A 618 -9.33 -30.92 9.03
C PRO A 618 -9.46 -32.38 9.47
N THR A 619 -10.68 -32.88 9.64
CA THR A 619 -10.90 -34.27 10.08
C THR A 619 -10.57 -35.31 9.01
N GLN A 620 -10.40 -34.86 7.76
CA GLN A 620 -9.94 -35.66 6.62
C GLN A 620 -8.86 -34.88 5.87
N LYS A 621 -7.94 -35.61 5.25
CA LYS A 621 -6.94 -35.05 4.35
C LYS A 621 -7.64 -34.26 3.23
N LEU A 622 -7.13 -33.07 2.92
CA LEU A 622 -7.65 -32.24 1.84
C LEU A 622 -7.37 -32.90 0.48
N LYS A 623 -8.23 -32.61 -0.51
CA LYS A 623 -8.07 -33.08 -1.89
C LYS A 623 -6.97 -32.27 -2.57
N GLU A 624 -6.25 -32.90 -3.49
CA GLU A 624 -5.21 -32.25 -4.30
C GLU A 624 -5.80 -31.27 -5.32
N ASN A 625 -4.99 -30.29 -5.75
CA ASN A 625 -5.35 -29.31 -6.78
C ASN A 625 -6.72 -28.66 -6.53
N SER A 626 -7.08 -28.50 -5.26
CA SER A 626 -8.41 -28.06 -4.84
C SER A 626 -8.29 -26.77 -4.03
N THR A 627 -9.10 -25.79 -4.39
CA THR A 627 -9.22 -24.53 -3.66
C THR A 627 -10.15 -24.69 -2.45
N TYR A 628 -9.74 -24.12 -1.33
CA TYR A 628 -10.49 -24.08 -0.08
C TYR A 628 -10.70 -22.63 0.35
N SER A 629 -11.79 -22.38 1.07
CA SER A 629 -12.10 -21.09 1.67
C SER A 629 -12.26 -21.25 3.18
N MET A 630 -11.43 -20.59 3.96
CA MET A 630 -11.57 -20.47 5.41
C MET A 630 -12.28 -19.16 5.73
N ILE A 631 -13.46 -19.23 6.36
CA ILE A 631 -14.20 -18.07 6.83
C ILE A 631 -14.03 -17.97 8.35
N ILE A 632 -13.56 -16.80 8.79
CA ILE A 632 -13.40 -16.41 10.18
C ILE A 632 -14.50 -15.39 10.45
N TYR A 633 -15.50 -15.75 11.22
CA TYR A 633 -16.62 -14.90 11.59
C TYR A 633 -16.23 -13.96 12.73
N ASN A 634 -16.83 -12.78 12.75
CA ASN A 634 -16.71 -11.82 13.84
C ASN A 634 -17.19 -12.39 15.19
N GLY A 635 -16.71 -11.79 16.27
CA GLY A 635 -17.08 -12.15 17.64
C GLY A 635 -16.17 -13.18 18.31
N ILE A 636 -15.03 -13.55 17.70
CA ILE A 636 -13.91 -14.13 18.45
C ILE A 636 -13.36 -13.05 19.39
N GLU A 637 -13.17 -13.40 20.66
CA GLU A 637 -12.78 -12.50 21.74
C GLU A 637 -11.30 -12.69 22.08
N GLY A 638 -10.59 -11.59 22.35
CA GLY A 638 -9.27 -11.63 22.97
C GLY A 638 -9.36 -11.89 24.48
N ALA A 639 -8.28 -12.29 25.15
CA ALA A 639 -8.32 -12.55 26.60
C ALA A 639 -8.70 -11.32 27.45
N ASN A 640 -8.56 -10.12 26.89
CA ASN A 640 -8.96 -8.83 27.48
C ASN A 640 -10.41 -8.42 27.21
N GLY A 641 -11.22 -9.26 26.55
CA GLY A 641 -12.63 -9.00 26.26
C GLY A 641 -12.92 -8.29 24.94
N ILE A 642 -11.88 -8.04 24.13
CA ILE A 642 -11.99 -7.29 22.89
C ILE A 642 -12.43 -8.22 21.74
N LEU A 643 -13.47 -7.85 20.99
CA LEU A 643 -14.04 -8.68 19.93
C LEU A 643 -13.43 -8.39 18.56
N SER A 644 -13.23 -9.41 17.74
CA SER A 644 -13.13 -9.26 16.29
C SER A 644 -14.47 -8.72 15.75
N ASN A 645 -14.43 -7.70 14.91
CA ASN A 645 -15.62 -7.00 14.42
C ASN A 645 -15.94 -7.27 12.94
N GLN A 646 -15.07 -7.97 12.23
CA GLN A 646 -15.20 -8.25 10.81
C GLN A 646 -15.11 -9.75 10.53
N ASN A 647 -15.83 -10.18 9.48
CA ASN A 647 -15.64 -11.52 8.93
C ASN A 647 -14.47 -11.46 7.95
N THR A 648 -13.55 -12.41 8.05
CA THR A 648 -12.39 -12.53 7.16
C THR A 648 -12.51 -13.82 6.36
N LYS A 649 -12.28 -13.74 5.05
CA LYS A 649 -12.20 -14.92 4.18
C LYS A 649 -10.77 -15.06 3.70
N ILE A 650 -10.20 -16.24 3.92
CA ILE A 650 -8.91 -16.65 3.40
C ILE A 650 -9.14 -17.78 2.41
N THR A 651 -8.50 -17.71 1.26
CA THR A 651 -8.54 -18.74 0.23
C THR A 651 -7.16 -19.35 0.05
N PHE A 652 -7.09 -20.64 -0.29
CA PHE A 652 -5.82 -21.27 -0.63
C PHE A 652 -6.06 -22.48 -1.52
N THR A 653 -5.05 -22.86 -2.30
CA THR A 653 -5.12 -24.01 -3.21
C THR A 653 -4.07 -25.03 -2.82
N THR A 654 -4.54 -26.25 -2.60
CA THR A 654 -3.66 -27.41 -2.33
C THR A 654 -2.92 -27.84 -3.59
N GLY A 655 -1.67 -28.27 -3.44
CA GLY A 655 -0.87 -28.83 -4.54
C GLY A 655 -1.12 -30.33 -4.75
N GLU A 656 -0.49 -30.89 -5.78
CA GLU A 656 -0.44 -32.34 -6.02
C GLU A 656 0.26 -33.05 -4.86
N SER A 657 -0.22 -34.25 -4.50
CA SER A 657 0.58 -35.09 -3.61
C SER A 657 1.75 -35.65 -4.40
N PHE A 658 2.96 -35.28 -3.99
CA PHE A 658 4.17 -35.88 -4.54
C PHE A 658 4.28 -37.31 -4.02
N ASP A 659 3.83 -38.29 -4.80
CA ASP A 659 4.26 -39.68 -4.65
C ASP A 659 5.71 -39.76 -5.11
N VAL A 660 6.63 -39.55 -4.15
CA VAL A 660 8.06 -39.62 -4.40
C VAL A 660 8.45 -41.08 -4.66
N VAL A 661 8.44 -41.49 -5.94
CA VAL A 661 8.98 -42.78 -6.35
C VAL A 661 10.50 -42.69 -6.35
N GLY A 662 11.11 -43.05 -5.22
CA GLY A 662 12.55 -42.98 -5.01
C GLY A 662 13.04 -43.95 -3.92
N SER A 663 14.35 -43.97 -3.72
CA SER A 663 14.98 -44.74 -2.65
C SER A 663 14.92 -43.95 -1.35
N VAL A 664 14.18 -44.44 -0.37
CA VAL A 664 14.20 -43.88 1.00
C VAL A 664 15.58 -44.12 1.59
N LEU A 665 16.28 -43.04 1.89
CA LEU A 665 17.61 -43.02 2.47
C LEU A 665 17.54 -43.15 4.00
N ASP A 666 16.55 -42.50 4.61
CA ASP A 666 16.22 -42.65 6.03
C ASP A 666 14.72 -42.38 6.23
N ASN A 667 14.05 -43.25 6.97
CA ASN A 667 12.62 -43.14 7.31
C ASN A 667 12.39 -42.63 8.73
N PHE A 668 13.45 -42.27 9.47
CA PHE A 668 13.40 -41.73 10.83
C PHE A 668 12.65 -42.59 11.84
N GLU A 669 12.71 -43.92 11.69
CA GLU A 669 12.28 -44.86 12.73
C GLU A 669 13.28 -44.95 13.89
N ALA A 670 14.51 -44.46 13.68
CA ALA A 670 15.56 -44.28 14.67
C ALA A 670 16.46 -43.11 14.27
N ILE A 671 17.13 -42.47 15.24
CA ILE A 671 18.10 -41.37 14.99
C ILE A 671 19.55 -41.74 15.32
N ASN A 672 19.89 -43.05 15.31
CA ASN A 672 21.20 -43.53 15.76
C ASN A 672 22.37 -42.96 14.93
N ASP A 673 22.11 -42.67 13.65
CA ASP A 673 23.10 -42.15 12.71
C ASP A 673 23.08 -40.61 12.64
N TRP A 674 22.28 -39.93 13.48
CA TRP A 674 22.14 -38.48 13.50
C TRP A 674 22.80 -37.86 14.74
N GLN A 675 23.65 -36.87 14.53
CA GLN A 675 24.36 -36.14 15.58
C GLN A 675 24.09 -34.65 15.50
N MET A 676 23.77 -34.03 16.63
CA MET A 676 23.43 -32.61 16.68
C MET A 676 24.64 -31.75 17.02
N LEU A 677 24.78 -30.64 16.33
CA LEU A 677 25.80 -29.61 16.54
C LEU A 677 25.12 -28.25 16.55
N THR A 678 25.25 -27.54 17.67
CA THR A 678 24.48 -26.33 17.95
C THR A 678 25.35 -25.14 18.28
N SER A 679 24.88 -23.92 17.98
CA SER A 679 25.49 -22.67 18.42
C SER A 679 24.41 -21.61 18.65
N GLY A 680 24.53 -20.78 19.70
CA GLY A 680 23.55 -19.74 20.00
C GLY A 680 22.16 -20.27 20.39
N VAL A 681 22.09 -21.43 21.04
CA VAL A 681 20.84 -22.08 21.49
C VAL A 681 20.83 -22.35 22.99
N ASP A 682 19.65 -22.56 23.56
CA ASP A 682 19.45 -23.10 24.90
C ASP A 682 19.59 -24.62 24.85
N ALA A 683 20.69 -25.14 25.41
CA ALA A 683 21.04 -26.56 25.36
C ALA A 683 20.06 -27.48 26.10
N ASN A 684 19.25 -26.96 27.04
CA ASN A 684 18.24 -27.77 27.74
C ASN A 684 16.90 -27.82 27.02
N ALA A 685 16.66 -26.85 26.12
CA ALA A 685 15.42 -26.73 25.36
C ALA A 685 15.59 -27.12 23.88
N THR A 686 16.82 -27.38 23.43
CA THR A 686 17.14 -27.77 22.05
C THR A 686 17.60 -29.22 22.02
N PHE A 687 16.74 -30.12 21.55
CA PHE A 687 17.06 -31.54 21.47
C PHE A 687 16.26 -32.24 20.35
N MET A 688 16.75 -33.40 19.90
CA MET A 688 16.12 -34.21 18.87
C MET A 688 15.74 -35.57 19.46
N THR A 689 14.51 -36.01 19.17
CA THR A 689 13.94 -37.26 19.67
C THR A 689 13.20 -37.99 18.56
N ILE A 690 12.93 -39.27 18.77
CA ILE A 690 12.01 -40.07 17.95
C ILE A 690 10.69 -40.18 18.68
N GLY A 691 9.59 -39.96 17.95
CA GLY A 691 8.24 -40.03 18.52
C GLY A 691 7.18 -40.44 17.51
N ASN A 692 5.99 -40.73 18.01
CA ASN A 692 4.81 -41.11 17.23
C ASN A 692 3.86 -39.92 16.96
N GLU A 693 4.34 -38.70 17.21
CA GLU A 693 3.66 -37.44 16.93
C GLU A 693 3.99 -37.00 15.50
N ASN A 694 3.01 -36.46 14.76
CA ASN A 694 3.20 -35.97 13.39
C ASN A 694 4.12 -36.90 12.58
N VAL A 695 3.64 -38.10 12.25
CA VAL A 695 4.35 -39.10 11.44
C VAL A 695 3.88 -38.96 10.00
N PHE A 696 4.80 -38.82 9.05
CA PHE A 696 4.47 -38.78 7.63
C PHE A 696 4.31 -40.19 7.09
N SER A 697 5.21 -41.10 7.46
CA SER A 697 5.13 -42.52 7.08
C SER A 697 5.72 -43.42 8.15
N GLY A 698 5.33 -44.70 8.16
CA GLY A 698 5.81 -45.64 9.16
C GLY A 698 5.15 -45.44 10.52
N SER A 699 5.91 -45.63 11.61
CA SER A 699 5.43 -45.56 12.99
C SER A 699 5.97 -44.38 13.77
N ASN A 700 7.11 -43.79 13.36
CA ASN A 700 7.73 -42.68 14.06
C ASN A 700 8.26 -41.61 13.08
N SER A 701 8.46 -40.40 13.60
CA SER A 701 9.21 -39.32 12.94
C SER A 701 10.24 -38.73 13.89
N ALA A 702 11.22 -38.01 13.35
CA ALA A 702 12.19 -37.31 14.16
C ALA A 702 11.71 -35.91 14.51
N LYS A 703 11.54 -35.66 15.81
CA LYS A 703 11.13 -34.38 16.38
C LYS A 703 12.35 -33.58 16.80
N LEU A 704 12.45 -32.33 16.34
CA LEU A 704 13.42 -31.35 16.79
C LEU A 704 12.72 -30.24 17.56
N ASP A 705 12.95 -30.17 18.86
CA ASP A 705 12.63 -28.99 19.66
C ASP A 705 13.85 -28.05 19.65
N TYR A 706 13.63 -26.75 19.47
CA TYR A 706 14.72 -25.78 19.42
C TYR A 706 14.36 -24.47 20.13
N LYS A 707 15.38 -23.83 20.69
CA LYS A 707 15.27 -22.49 21.29
C LYS A 707 16.58 -21.72 21.14
N PHE A 708 16.57 -20.64 20.38
CA PHE A 708 17.68 -19.73 20.19
C PHE A 708 17.83 -18.76 21.38
N THR A 709 19.06 -18.40 21.72
CA THR A 709 19.40 -17.49 22.84
C THR A 709 20.00 -16.16 22.38
N THR A 710 20.24 -16.01 21.08
CA THR A 710 20.76 -14.80 20.43
C THR A 710 19.64 -14.03 19.71
N SER A 711 19.87 -12.78 19.34
CA SER A 711 18.92 -11.99 18.53
C SER A 711 19.01 -12.27 17.02
N SER A 712 20.09 -12.90 16.53
CA SER A 712 20.22 -13.43 15.17
C SER A 712 21.40 -14.42 15.05
N GLY A 713 21.34 -15.34 14.08
CA GLY A 713 22.49 -16.17 13.67
C GLY A 713 22.73 -17.49 14.42
N GLY A 714 21.96 -17.78 15.48
CA GLY A 714 21.97 -19.10 16.15
C GLY A 714 21.58 -20.24 15.20
N TYR A 715 22.09 -21.45 15.41
CA TYR A 715 21.79 -22.59 14.55
C TYR A 715 21.81 -23.94 15.28
N THR A 716 21.01 -24.86 14.74
CA THR A 716 21.05 -26.29 15.05
C THR A 716 21.30 -27.06 13.77
N ARG A 717 22.40 -27.80 13.71
CA ARG A 717 22.79 -28.65 12.57
C ARG A 717 22.73 -30.12 12.99
N ILE A 718 22.16 -30.96 12.14
CA ILE A 718 21.89 -32.36 12.44
C ILE A 718 22.61 -33.19 11.38
N LEU A 719 23.80 -33.67 11.76
CA LEU A 719 24.75 -34.37 10.91
C LEU A 719 24.37 -35.84 10.77
N TYR A 720 24.46 -36.36 9.56
CA TYR A 720 24.33 -37.78 9.25
C TYR A 720 25.71 -38.45 9.28
N SER A 721 25.88 -39.52 10.05
CA SER A 721 27.17 -40.20 10.25
C SER A 721 27.03 -41.72 10.24
N PRO A 722 27.71 -42.44 9.32
CA PRO A 722 28.60 -41.91 8.28
C PRO A 722 27.83 -41.22 7.14
N GLU A 723 28.42 -40.19 6.53
CA GLU A 723 27.79 -39.46 5.41
C GLU A 723 27.32 -40.40 4.30
N LEU A 724 26.12 -40.12 3.78
CA LEU A 724 25.45 -40.97 2.81
C LEU A 724 25.92 -40.63 1.39
N VAL A 725 26.51 -41.60 0.69
CA VAL A 725 26.94 -41.44 -0.72
C VAL A 725 25.72 -41.36 -1.63
N LEU A 726 25.63 -40.29 -2.43
CA LEU A 726 24.57 -40.08 -3.42
C LEU A 726 25.07 -40.49 -4.80
N ASP A 727 24.29 -41.30 -5.51
CA ASP A 727 24.59 -41.67 -6.89
C ASP A 727 24.26 -40.50 -7.82
N LEU A 728 25.27 -39.94 -8.49
CA LEU A 728 25.11 -38.80 -9.38
C LEU A 728 24.74 -39.27 -10.79
N HIS A 729 23.46 -39.58 -10.97
CA HIS A 729 22.84 -39.44 -12.28
C HIS A 729 22.33 -37.99 -12.38
N ASN A 730 22.57 -37.33 -13.52
CA ASN A 730 22.34 -35.89 -13.78
C ASN A 730 20.88 -35.38 -13.58
N GLU A 731 20.00 -36.16 -12.96
CA GLU A 731 18.57 -35.82 -12.77
C GLU A 731 18.03 -36.23 -11.38
N ASN A 732 18.88 -36.73 -10.48
CA ASN A 732 18.51 -37.12 -9.11
C ASN A 732 18.36 -35.88 -8.21
N SER A 733 17.32 -35.86 -7.40
CA SER A 733 17.08 -34.87 -6.35
C SER A 733 17.02 -35.58 -5.00
N VAL A 734 17.46 -34.88 -3.95
CA VAL A 734 17.22 -35.32 -2.57
C VAL A 734 16.07 -34.52 -2.00
N GLY A 735 15.22 -35.15 -1.22
CA GLY A 735 14.17 -34.44 -0.52
C GLY A 735 13.82 -35.09 0.81
N ILE A 736 13.22 -34.31 1.70
CA ILE A 736 12.80 -34.75 3.01
C ILE A 736 11.46 -34.11 3.34
N TRP A 737 10.58 -34.87 4.00
CA TRP A 737 9.36 -34.30 4.54
C TRP A 737 9.70 -33.54 5.81
N VAL A 738 9.30 -32.28 5.86
CA VAL A 738 9.50 -31.40 7.01
C VAL A 738 8.17 -30.87 7.48
N PHE A 739 7.78 -31.19 8.70
CA PHE A 739 6.65 -30.59 9.37
C PHE A 739 7.10 -29.23 9.90
N GLY A 740 6.68 -28.16 9.24
CA GLY A 740 7.02 -26.80 9.62
C GLY A 740 6.18 -26.30 10.79
N ASP A 741 6.64 -25.23 11.44
CA ASP A 741 6.01 -24.56 12.58
C ASP A 741 5.76 -23.06 12.37
N ASN A 742 5.91 -22.60 11.12
CA ASN A 742 5.79 -21.21 10.70
C ASN A 742 6.63 -20.28 11.59
N SER A 743 7.87 -20.68 11.85
CA SER A 743 8.81 -19.93 12.67
C SER A 743 9.60 -18.88 11.92
N GLU A 744 9.51 -18.85 10.58
CA GLU A 744 10.40 -18.10 9.69
C GLU A 744 11.89 -18.45 9.87
N SER A 745 12.22 -19.55 10.54
CA SER A 745 13.59 -20.03 10.65
C SER A 745 14.08 -20.51 9.28
N ILE A 746 15.39 -20.43 9.03
CA ILE A 746 15.98 -20.82 7.75
C ILE A 746 16.37 -22.30 7.79
N LEU A 747 15.75 -23.13 6.95
CA LEU A 747 16.10 -24.52 6.68
C LEU A 747 17.23 -24.59 5.65
N GLN A 748 18.26 -25.41 5.90
CA GLN A 748 19.39 -25.62 4.99
C GLN A 748 19.73 -27.09 4.82
N TYR A 749 20.16 -27.50 3.62
CA TYR A 749 20.78 -28.82 3.35
C TYR A 749 22.23 -28.66 2.97
N TRP A 750 23.09 -29.47 3.57
CA TRP A 750 24.52 -29.44 3.36
C TRP A 750 25.04 -30.79 2.88
N PHE A 751 25.99 -30.72 1.96
CA PHE A 751 26.62 -31.82 1.26
C PHE A 751 28.14 -31.74 1.37
N THR A 752 28.80 -32.84 1.07
CA THR A 752 30.26 -32.93 1.02
C THR A 752 30.70 -33.45 -0.35
N ASP A 753 31.66 -32.77 -0.98
CA ASP A 753 32.21 -33.13 -2.30
C ASP A 753 33.32 -34.22 -2.22
N GLN A 754 33.91 -34.56 -3.37
CA GLN A 754 35.03 -35.51 -3.47
C GLN A 754 36.28 -35.13 -2.65
N ASN A 755 36.43 -33.86 -2.28
CA ASN A 755 37.57 -33.31 -1.53
C ASN A 755 37.26 -33.08 -0.05
N SER A 756 36.12 -33.54 0.44
CA SER A 756 35.61 -33.27 1.79
C SER A 756 35.27 -31.78 2.05
N THR A 757 35.01 -31.02 0.99
CA THR A 757 34.55 -29.62 1.08
C THR A 757 33.06 -29.59 1.35
N LEU A 758 32.64 -28.76 2.30
CA LEU A 758 31.24 -28.59 2.62
C LEU A 758 30.55 -27.62 1.64
N LEU A 759 29.48 -28.08 1.01
CA LEU A 759 28.68 -27.35 0.03
C LEU A 759 27.25 -27.19 0.54
N MET A 760 26.69 -25.98 0.47
CA MET A 760 25.28 -25.74 0.75
C MET A 760 24.48 -26.01 -0.52
N GLY A 761 23.50 -26.91 -0.44
CA GLY A 761 22.60 -27.18 -1.57
C GLY A 761 21.32 -26.37 -1.46
N PHE A 762 20.52 -26.63 -0.42
CA PHE A 762 19.23 -25.96 -0.24
C PHE A 762 19.29 -24.89 0.84
N GLN A 763 18.55 -23.80 0.64
CA GLN A 763 18.18 -22.86 1.69
C GLN A 763 16.75 -22.37 1.46
N GLY A 764 15.92 -22.34 2.51
CA GLY A 764 14.57 -21.78 2.44
C GLY A 764 13.98 -21.46 3.81
N THR A 765 13.05 -20.50 3.85
CA THR A 765 12.39 -20.05 5.09
C THR A 765 11.24 -20.96 5.48
N ILE A 766 11.13 -21.32 6.76
CA ILE A 766 10.05 -22.11 7.35
C ILE A 766 8.86 -21.21 7.68
N ASN A 767 8.17 -20.78 6.63
CA ASN A 767 6.94 -19.99 6.70
C ASN A 767 5.66 -20.84 6.57
N TRP A 768 5.76 -22.14 6.88
CA TRP A 768 4.65 -23.08 6.73
C TRP A 768 4.43 -23.88 8.01
N VAL A 769 3.20 -24.31 8.24
CA VAL A 769 2.87 -25.35 9.24
C VAL A 769 2.47 -26.65 8.57
N GLY A 770 2.87 -27.76 9.17
CA GLY A 770 2.55 -29.08 8.64
C GLY A 770 3.56 -29.60 7.63
N TRP A 771 3.26 -30.78 7.08
CA TRP A 771 4.18 -31.50 6.21
C TRP A 771 4.36 -30.82 4.85
N LYS A 772 5.60 -30.45 4.52
CA LYS A 772 6.00 -30.00 3.19
C LYS A 772 7.23 -30.80 2.75
N PHE A 773 7.18 -31.35 1.55
CA PHE A 773 8.34 -32.01 0.97
C PHE A 773 9.30 -30.96 0.44
N ARG A 774 10.53 -30.99 0.93
CA ARG A 774 11.54 -30.00 0.60
C ARG A 774 12.64 -30.70 -0.15
N THR A 775 12.86 -30.22 -1.38
CA THR A 775 13.66 -30.93 -2.38
C THR A 775 14.80 -30.07 -2.85
N PHE A 776 15.88 -30.72 -3.23
CA PHE A 776 17.06 -30.08 -3.80
C PHE A 776 17.55 -30.91 -4.99
N ASP A 777 17.71 -30.25 -6.14
CA ASP A 777 18.25 -30.89 -7.34
C ASP A 777 19.77 -31.05 -7.21
N LEU A 778 20.27 -32.28 -7.21
CA LEU A 778 21.70 -32.54 -7.07
C LEU A 778 22.46 -32.09 -8.33
N GLY A 779 21.80 -32.01 -9.49
CA GLY A 779 22.38 -31.54 -10.74
C GLY A 779 22.75 -30.04 -10.72
N SER A 780 22.19 -29.25 -9.80
CA SER A 780 22.48 -27.82 -9.70
C SER A 780 23.85 -27.52 -9.07
N ILE A 781 24.51 -28.52 -8.47
CA ILE A 781 25.86 -28.35 -7.94
C ILE A 781 26.87 -28.62 -9.06
N GLU A 782 27.46 -27.55 -9.60
CA GLU A 782 28.44 -27.66 -10.67
C GLU A 782 29.77 -28.27 -10.21
N ASN A 783 30.51 -28.88 -11.15
CA ASN A 783 31.91 -29.34 -10.98
C ASN A 783 32.16 -30.41 -9.91
N VAL A 784 31.16 -31.23 -9.57
CA VAL A 784 31.30 -32.36 -8.63
C VAL A 784 31.22 -33.71 -9.33
N SER A 785 32.09 -34.64 -8.93
CA SER A 785 32.09 -36.02 -9.44
C SER A 785 31.52 -37.03 -8.44
N SER A 786 31.35 -36.63 -7.18
CA SER A 786 30.67 -37.40 -6.13
C SER A 786 30.13 -36.45 -5.08
N LEU A 787 28.90 -36.67 -4.61
CA LEU A 787 28.31 -35.94 -3.49
C LEU A 787 27.90 -36.88 -2.38
N LYS A 788 28.03 -36.42 -1.15
CA LYS A 788 27.49 -37.10 0.03
C LYS A 788 26.55 -36.17 0.77
N PHE A 789 25.41 -36.68 1.21
CA PHE A 789 24.54 -35.94 2.11
C PHE A 789 25.20 -35.86 3.50
N ASN A 790 25.37 -34.63 4.01
CA ASN A 790 26.06 -34.40 5.27
C ASN A 790 25.09 -34.02 6.41
N SER A 791 24.21 -33.05 6.21
CA SER A 791 23.33 -32.59 7.31
C SER A 791 22.18 -31.73 6.81
N PHE A 792 21.13 -31.64 7.61
CA PHE A 792 20.22 -30.48 7.58
C PHE A 792 20.54 -29.52 8.73
N ALA A 793 20.21 -28.24 8.56
CA ALA A 793 20.38 -27.23 9.59
C ALA A 793 19.20 -26.27 9.65
N ILE A 794 18.90 -25.77 10.85
CA ILE A 794 17.95 -24.71 11.12
C ILE A 794 18.72 -23.52 11.65
N ARG A 795 18.50 -22.33 11.09
CA ARG A 795 19.11 -21.08 11.55
C ARG A 795 18.04 -20.06 11.93
N GLN A 796 18.34 -19.27 12.95
CA GLN A 796 17.50 -18.16 13.38
C GLN A 796 17.50 -17.04 12.33
N ALA A 797 16.31 -16.65 11.87
CA ALA A 797 16.09 -15.43 11.08
C ALA A 797 15.89 -14.23 12.01
N VAL A 798 16.14 -13.01 11.51
CA VAL A 798 16.04 -11.75 12.29
C VAL A 798 14.59 -11.48 12.74
N SER A 799 13.59 -11.82 11.92
CA SER A 799 12.15 -11.69 12.22
C SER A 799 11.51 -12.96 12.79
N GLY A 800 12.27 -14.06 12.88
CA GLY A 800 11.72 -15.38 13.17
C GLY A 800 11.46 -15.65 14.65
N LYS A 801 10.64 -16.66 14.93
CA LYS A 801 10.38 -17.14 16.29
C LYS A 801 11.67 -17.67 16.91
N ASN A 802 11.91 -17.31 18.17
CA ASN A 802 13.10 -17.76 18.91
C ASN A 802 13.03 -19.22 19.36
N SER A 803 11.88 -19.87 19.27
CA SER A 803 11.73 -21.29 19.61
C SER A 803 10.61 -21.93 18.81
N GLY A 804 10.69 -23.25 18.66
CA GLY A 804 9.71 -24.01 17.90
C GLY A 804 9.98 -25.50 17.93
N THR A 805 9.21 -26.23 17.12
CA THR A 805 9.26 -27.69 17.03
C THR A 805 9.04 -28.10 15.59
N LEU A 806 10.01 -28.81 15.01
CA LEU A 806 9.93 -29.34 13.65
C LEU A 806 9.87 -30.87 13.70
N PHE A 807 9.30 -31.49 12.67
CA PHE A 807 9.37 -32.93 12.47
C PHE A 807 9.99 -33.25 11.12
N PHE A 808 10.78 -34.32 11.05
CA PHE A 808 11.46 -34.79 9.85
C PHE A 808 11.12 -36.26 9.61
N ASP A 809 10.83 -36.60 8.36
CA ASP A 809 10.46 -37.96 7.96
C ASP A 809 10.82 -38.20 6.48
N ASN A 810 11.04 -39.45 6.09
CA ASN A 810 11.30 -39.90 4.72
C ASN A 810 12.31 -39.04 3.92
N LEU A 811 13.57 -39.01 4.36
CA LEU A 811 14.67 -38.55 3.52
C LEU A 811 14.79 -39.49 2.32
N THR A 812 14.60 -38.97 1.12
CA THR A 812 14.42 -39.75 -0.10
C THR A 812 15.31 -39.22 -1.22
N LEU A 813 15.94 -40.12 -1.96
CA LEU A 813 16.60 -39.85 -3.24
C LEU A 813 15.68 -40.27 -4.38
N PHE A 814 15.33 -39.36 -5.27
CA PHE A 814 14.32 -39.58 -6.30
C PHE A 814 14.62 -38.77 -7.57
N ASN A 815 13.98 -39.11 -8.69
CA ASN A 815 14.01 -38.27 -9.89
C ASN A 815 12.87 -37.25 -9.83
N THR A 816 13.18 -35.96 -9.96
CA THR A 816 12.14 -34.92 -10.08
C THR A 816 11.38 -35.10 -11.41
N PRO A 817 10.04 -34.99 -11.42
CA PRO A 817 9.27 -35.07 -12.65
C PRO A 817 9.57 -33.87 -13.54
N LEU A 818 9.41 -34.02 -14.85
CA LEU A 818 9.51 -32.90 -15.79
C LEU A 818 8.27 -32.00 -15.64
N GLN A 819 8.49 -30.70 -15.52
CA GLN A 819 7.45 -29.68 -15.34
C GLN A 819 7.77 -28.42 -16.16
N ILE A 820 6.72 -27.69 -16.54
CA ILE A 820 6.83 -26.32 -17.08
C ILE A 820 6.71 -25.37 -15.89
N VAL A 821 7.76 -24.58 -15.62
CA VAL A 821 7.86 -23.68 -14.47
C VAL A 821 7.44 -22.25 -14.79
N SER A 822 7.49 -21.87 -16.07
CA SER A 822 7.02 -20.58 -16.55
C SER A 822 6.47 -20.70 -17.97
N LEU A 823 5.46 -19.89 -18.29
CA LEU A 823 4.86 -19.81 -19.61
C LEU A 823 4.55 -18.34 -19.94
N PHE A 824 4.71 -17.98 -21.20
CA PHE A 824 4.28 -16.69 -21.75
C PHE A 824 3.61 -16.93 -23.12
N PRO A 825 2.46 -16.31 -23.42
CA PRO A 825 1.60 -15.54 -22.52
C PRO A 825 1.08 -16.34 -21.31
N GLU A 826 0.75 -15.67 -20.22
CA GLU A 826 0.14 -16.27 -19.03
C GLU A 826 -1.26 -16.84 -19.32
N ASN A 827 -1.72 -17.78 -18.48
CA ASN A 827 -3.04 -18.39 -18.68
C ASN A 827 -4.18 -17.38 -18.48
N ASN A 828 -5.02 -17.26 -19.51
CA ASN A 828 -6.09 -16.27 -19.69
C ASN A 828 -5.61 -14.82 -19.83
N GLU A 829 -4.33 -14.59 -20.14
CA GLU A 829 -3.82 -13.26 -20.40
C GLU A 829 -4.51 -12.65 -21.65
N SER A 830 -4.73 -11.34 -21.64
CA SER A 830 -5.46 -10.64 -22.71
C SER A 830 -4.70 -9.42 -23.20
N ASN A 831 -5.01 -8.96 -24.41
CA ASN A 831 -4.26 -7.90 -25.11
C ASN A 831 -2.82 -8.31 -25.47
N ILE A 832 -2.62 -9.60 -25.75
CA ILE A 832 -1.35 -10.08 -26.27
C ILE A 832 -1.12 -9.52 -27.67
N SER A 833 0.08 -8.98 -27.92
CA SER A 833 0.44 -8.51 -29.24
C SER A 833 0.22 -9.60 -30.28
N VAL A 834 -0.31 -9.24 -31.45
CA VAL A 834 -0.51 -10.21 -32.55
C VAL A 834 0.82 -10.78 -33.08
N ASP A 835 1.97 -10.21 -32.74
CA ASP A 835 3.30 -10.73 -33.09
C ASP A 835 4.06 -11.41 -31.93
N ALA A 836 3.39 -11.64 -30.81
CA ALA A 836 4.00 -12.27 -29.64
C ALA A 836 4.56 -13.67 -29.95
N SER A 837 5.57 -14.09 -29.17
CA SER A 837 6.03 -15.48 -29.15
C SER A 837 5.41 -16.23 -27.98
N ILE A 838 5.29 -17.55 -28.10
CA ILE A 838 4.93 -18.41 -26.98
C ILE A 838 6.24 -18.94 -26.38
N VAL A 839 6.46 -18.74 -25.08
CA VAL A 839 7.65 -19.17 -24.35
C VAL A 839 7.25 -20.18 -23.29
N LEU A 840 7.97 -21.31 -23.22
CA LEU A 840 7.81 -22.33 -22.19
C LEU A 840 9.17 -22.59 -21.54
N GLU A 841 9.24 -22.47 -20.22
CA GLU A 841 10.42 -22.79 -19.42
C GLU A 841 10.19 -24.08 -18.65
N PHE A 842 11.15 -25.00 -18.73
CA PHE A 842 11.12 -26.29 -18.07
C PHE A 842 12.03 -26.30 -16.85
N ASN A 843 11.68 -27.08 -15.83
CA ASN A 843 12.49 -27.23 -14.63
C ASN A 843 13.84 -27.96 -14.86
N LYS A 844 14.07 -28.54 -16.05
CA LYS A 844 15.28 -29.27 -16.42
C LYS A 844 15.43 -29.40 -17.95
N PRO A 845 16.63 -29.73 -18.46
CA PRO A 845 16.86 -29.93 -19.88
C PRO A 845 15.95 -31.00 -20.51
N VAL A 846 15.37 -30.69 -21.66
CA VAL A 846 14.43 -31.57 -22.38
C VAL A 846 14.97 -32.09 -23.72
N ASP A 847 14.41 -33.20 -24.18
CA ASP A 847 14.51 -33.59 -25.58
C ASP A 847 13.58 -32.70 -26.40
N GLY A 848 14.15 -31.69 -27.04
CA GLY A 848 13.41 -30.68 -27.81
C GLY A 848 12.49 -31.30 -28.87
N ALA A 849 12.92 -32.39 -29.54
CA ALA A 849 12.11 -33.05 -30.55
C ALA A 849 10.84 -33.68 -29.93
N SER A 850 10.92 -34.18 -28.69
CA SER A 850 9.75 -34.72 -27.99
C SER A 850 8.73 -33.62 -27.63
N VAL A 851 9.21 -32.46 -27.19
CA VAL A 851 8.35 -31.32 -26.81
C VAL A 851 7.69 -30.71 -28.04
N GLU A 852 8.43 -30.53 -29.14
CA GLU A 852 7.90 -30.02 -30.40
C GLU A 852 6.78 -30.90 -30.98
N ASN A 853 6.82 -32.21 -30.74
CA ASN A 853 5.74 -33.12 -31.13
C ASN A 853 4.56 -33.13 -30.14
N ALA A 854 4.79 -32.72 -28.89
CA ALA A 854 3.79 -32.73 -27.82
C ALA A 854 2.97 -31.43 -27.74
N ILE A 855 3.42 -30.34 -28.36
CA ILE A 855 2.77 -29.03 -28.32
C ILE A 855 1.70 -28.86 -29.40
N GLN A 856 0.54 -28.33 -29.02
CA GLN A 856 -0.59 -28.03 -29.89
C GLN A 856 -1.11 -26.61 -29.62
N ILE A 857 -1.34 -25.83 -30.69
CA ILE A 857 -1.89 -24.46 -30.62
C ILE A 857 -3.19 -24.39 -31.43
N VAL A 858 -4.25 -23.79 -30.87
CA VAL A 858 -5.58 -23.67 -31.48
C VAL A 858 -6.11 -22.24 -31.29
N PRO A 859 -6.46 -21.46 -32.34
CA PRO A 859 -6.37 -21.78 -33.76
C PRO A 859 -4.97 -22.20 -34.21
N GLN A 860 -4.91 -23.09 -35.20
CA GLN A 860 -3.64 -23.63 -35.67
C GLN A 860 -2.83 -22.52 -36.35
N ILE A 861 -1.61 -22.32 -35.86
CA ILE A 861 -0.64 -21.37 -36.43
C ILE A 861 0.70 -22.07 -36.61
N ASN A 862 1.37 -21.81 -37.74
CA ASN A 862 2.70 -22.36 -37.99
C ASN A 862 3.77 -21.42 -37.45
N GLY A 863 4.89 -21.96 -36.97
CA GLY A 863 5.99 -21.17 -36.43
C GLY A 863 7.31 -21.94 -36.40
N VAL A 864 8.31 -21.32 -35.79
CA VAL A 864 9.65 -21.89 -35.59
C VAL A 864 9.86 -22.11 -34.09
N PHE A 865 10.33 -23.30 -33.72
CA PHE A 865 10.77 -23.62 -32.37
C PHE A 865 12.24 -23.23 -32.20
N LEU A 866 12.53 -22.42 -31.20
CA LEU A 866 13.87 -21.95 -30.86
C LEU A 866 14.17 -22.38 -29.43
N TRP A 867 15.29 -23.07 -29.24
CA TRP A 867 15.76 -23.53 -27.94
C TRP A 867 16.96 -22.70 -27.46
N ASN A 868 17.05 -22.48 -26.15
CA ASN A 868 18.27 -21.96 -25.53
C ASN A 868 19.39 -23.03 -25.51
N SER A 869 20.63 -22.63 -25.16
CA SER A 869 21.79 -23.53 -25.15
C SER A 869 21.68 -24.71 -24.17
N GLU A 870 20.83 -24.58 -23.15
CA GLU A 870 20.63 -25.57 -22.09
C GLU A 870 19.45 -26.50 -22.35
N ASN A 871 18.69 -26.30 -23.44
CA ASN A 871 17.43 -26.99 -23.73
C ASN A 871 16.41 -26.91 -22.57
N THR A 872 16.34 -25.80 -21.86
CA THR A 872 15.40 -25.54 -20.77
C THR A 872 14.31 -24.54 -21.15
N ILE A 873 14.52 -23.74 -22.21
CA ILE A 873 13.56 -22.72 -22.66
C ILE A 873 13.24 -22.95 -24.14
N LEU A 874 11.94 -23.12 -24.43
CA LEU A 874 11.38 -23.16 -25.78
C LEU A 874 10.69 -21.84 -26.10
N THR A 875 11.12 -21.20 -27.19
CA THR A 875 10.42 -20.05 -27.79
C THR A 875 9.81 -20.47 -29.12
N PHE A 876 8.48 -20.59 -29.18
CA PHE A 876 7.74 -20.74 -30.42
C PHE A 876 7.45 -19.36 -31.01
N LYS A 877 8.07 -19.06 -32.15
CA LYS A 877 7.86 -17.83 -32.91
C LYS A 877 6.92 -18.08 -34.10
N PRO A 878 5.70 -17.52 -34.13
CA PRO A 878 4.79 -17.65 -35.26
C PRO A 878 5.40 -17.14 -36.58
N ASN A 879 5.13 -17.84 -37.69
CA ASN A 879 5.53 -17.43 -39.04
C ASN A 879 4.63 -16.33 -39.63
N SER A 880 3.46 -16.14 -39.04
CA SER A 880 2.47 -15.13 -39.37
C SER A 880 1.94 -14.56 -38.06
N ILE A 881 1.49 -13.31 -38.06
CA ILE A 881 0.85 -12.72 -36.89
C ILE A 881 -0.40 -13.52 -36.51
N PHE A 882 -0.70 -13.58 -35.23
CA PHE A 882 -1.95 -14.12 -34.72
C PHE A 882 -3.13 -13.28 -35.23
N GLU A 883 -4.28 -13.93 -35.40
CA GLU A 883 -5.56 -13.24 -35.62
C GLU A 883 -5.88 -12.33 -34.43
N ALA A 884 -6.27 -11.08 -34.69
CA ALA A 884 -6.62 -10.09 -33.67
C ALA A 884 -7.90 -10.49 -32.91
N ASN A 885 -8.04 -10.05 -31.66
CA ASN A 885 -9.19 -10.29 -30.78
C ASN A 885 -9.59 -11.78 -30.65
N THR A 886 -8.62 -12.69 -30.77
CA THR A 886 -8.86 -14.14 -30.87
C THR A 886 -8.26 -14.86 -29.68
N ASN A 887 -9.01 -15.82 -29.13
CA ASN A 887 -8.53 -16.70 -28.06
C ASN A 887 -7.70 -17.84 -28.66
N TYR A 888 -6.43 -17.93 -28.30
CA TYR A 888 -5.54 -19.03 -28.60
C TYR A 888 -5.43 -19.95 -27.39
N PHE A 889 -5.49 -21.26 -27.62
CA PHE A 889 -5.31 -22.32 -26.64
C PHE A 889 -4.02 -23.07 -26.97
N VAL A 890 -3.18 -23.26 -25.97
CA VAL A 890 -1.93 -24.00 -26.08
C VAL A 890 -2.01 -25.21 -25.16
N ALA A 891 -1.63 -26.38 -25.66
CA ALA A 891 -1.55 -27.62 -24.91
C ALA A 891 -0.18 -28.27 -25.11
N VAL A 892 0.44 -28.74 -24.03
CA VAL A 892 1.66 -29.56 -24.06
C VAL A 892 1.33 -30.91 -23.44
N ASP A 893 1.43 -31.97 -24.24
CA ASP A 893 1.07 -33.32 -23.85
C ASP A 893 2.16 -34.02 -23.00
N THR A 894 1.76 -35.02 -22.21
CA THR A 894 2.65 -35.86 -21.38
C THR A 894 3.70 -36.67 -22.16
N SER A 895 3.63 -36.65 -23.50
CA SER A 895 4.65 -37.24 -24.39
C SER A 895 5.94 -36.43 -24.49
N ALA A 896 5.98 -35.18 -24.01
CA ALA A 896 7.20 -34.40 -23.81
C ALA A 896 8.12 -35.08 -22.77
N ASN A 897 9.43 -35.17 -23.06
CA ASN A 897 10.40 -35.89 -22.23
C ASN A 897 11.63 -35.04 -21.88
N SER A 898 12.24 -35.32 -20.72
CA SER A 898 13.60 -34.87 -20.38
C SER A 898 14.63 -35.57 -21.27
N LEU A 899 15.88 -35.10 -21.25
CA LEU A 899 16.97 -35.79 -21.95
C LEU A 899 17.21 -37.24 -21.47
N SER A 900 16.91 -37.58 -20.21
CA SER A 900 16.96 -38.97 -19.73
C SER A 900 15.68 -39.78 -19.96
N GLY A 901 14.63 -39.19 -20.52
CA GLY A 901 13.36 -39.86 -20.82
C GLY A 901 12.30 -39.76 -19.71
N VAL A 902 12.44 -38.85 -18.75
CA VAL A 902 11.36 -38.54 -17.78
C VAL A 902 10.26 -37.76 -18.47
N LYS A 903 9.02 -38.27 -18.42
CA LYS A 903 7.86 -37.63 -19.05
C LYS A 903 7.39 -36.39 -18.29
N LEU A 904 6.79 -35.45 -19.02
CA LEU A 904 6.05 -34.32 -18.45
C LEU A 904 4.96 -34.86 -17.52
N ASN A 905 4.95 -34.36 -16.28
CA ASN A 905 4.15 -34.89 -15.18
C ASN A 905 2.66 -35.01 -15.51
N SER A 906 2.11 -33.95 -16.10
CA SER A 906 0.72 -33.85 -16.52
C SER A 906 0.60 -32.99 -17.77
N LYS A 907 -0.52 -33.13 -18.48
CA LYS A 907 -0.80 -32.29 -19.65
C LYS A 907 -1.01 -30.84 -19.20
N VAL A 908 -0.23 -29.92 -19.74
CA VAL A 908 -0.35 -28.48 -19.45
C VAL A 908 -1.23 -27.85 -20.51
N THR A 909 -2.23 -27.06 -20.09
CA THR A 909 -3.08 -26.29 -21.01
C THR A 909 -3.23 -24.86 -20.52
N PHE A 910 -3.09 -23.89 -21.41
CA PHE A 910 -3.36 -22.49 -21.13
C PHE A 910 -4.00 -21.80 -22.34
N SER A 911 -4.59 -20.63 -22.12
CA SER A 911 -5.14 -19.82 -23.20
C SER A 911 -4.70 -18.36 -23.10
N PHE A 912 -4.74 -17.61 -24.19
CA PHE A 912 -4.52 -16.17 -24.19
C PHE A 912 -5.34 -15.49 -25.29
N LYS A 913 -5.61 -14.20 -25.13
CA LYS A 913 -6.39 -13.40 -26.09
C LYS A 913 -5.55 -12.30 -26.70
N THR A 914 -5.48 -12.30 -28.03
CA THR A 914 -4.75 -11.27 -28.78
C THR A 914 -5.43 -9.91 -28.71
N GLU A 915 -4.65 -8.85 -28.91
CA GLU A 915 -5.13 -7.47 -28.99
C GLU A 915 -6.18 -7.27 -30.09
N ARG A 916 -7.07 -6.30 -29.87
CA ARG A 916 -8.13 -5.93 -30.81
C ARG A 916 -7.61 -4.97 -31.90
N ASN A 917 -8.20 -5.03 -33.08
CA ASN A 917 -7.89 -4.18 -34.23
C ASN A 917 -9.03 -3.20 -34.60
N SER A 918 -10.17 -3.25 -33.91
CA SER A 918 -11.30 -2.33 -34.04
C SER A 918 -12.04 -2.19 -32.72
N LEU A 919 -12.80 -1.10 -32.58
CA LEU A 919 -13.78 -0.96 -31.50
C LEU A 919 -15.07 -1.68 -31.91
N SER A 920 -15.66 -2.45 -31.02
CA SER A 920 -16.93 -3.15 -31.28
C SER A 920 -18.04 -2.60 -30.39
N LEU A 921 -19.25 -2.46 -30.95
CA LEU A 921 -20.46 -2.15 -30.18
C LEU A 921 -21.07 -3.47 -29.67
N ASN A 922 -21.09 -3.65 -28.35
CA ASN A 922 -21.61 -4.84 -27.68
C ASN A 922 -23.13 -4.79 -27.52
N SER A 923 -23.68 -3.62 -27.16
CA SER A 923 -25.13 -3.47 -26.93
C SER A 923 -25.60 -2.01 -27.04
N VAL A 924 -26.88 -1.83 -27.37
CA VAL A 924 -27.58 -0.53 -27.34
C VAL A 924 -28.90 -0.66 -26.60
N TYR A 925 -29.19 0.28 -25.71
CA TYR A 925 -30.51 0.49 -25.12
C TYR A 925 -31.01 1.91 -25.44
N PRO A 926 -32.26 2.10 -25.88
CA PRO A 926 -33.23 1.06 -26.22
C PRO A 926 -32.76 0.20 -27.39
N GLU A 927 -33.15 -1.07 -27.39
CA GLU A 927 -32.88 -1.96 -28.52
C GLU A 927 -33.57 -1.45 -29.79
N ASN A 928 -33.04 -1.83 -30.96
CA ASN A 928 -33.60 -1.41 -32.23
C ASN A 928 -35.06 -1.86 -32.37
N GLU A 929 -35.91 -0.96 -32.86
CA GLU A 929 -37.35 -1.12 -33.05
C GLU A 929 -38.15 -1.36 -31.76
N SER A 930 -37.54 -1.14 -30.59
CA SER A 930 -38.24 -1.27 -29.31
C SER A 930 -39.44 -0.32 -29.22
N ARG A 931 -40.50 -0.77 -28.55
CA ARG A 931 -41.73 -0.01 -28.31
C ARG A 931 -41.94 0.19 -26.82
N ASN A 932 -42.83 1.11 -26.46
CA ASN A 932 -43.14 1.41 -25.06
C ASN A 932 -41.89 1.80 -24.24
N VAL A 933 -40.99 2.57 -24.87
CA VAL A 933 -39.83 3.16 -24.20
C VAL A 933 -40.30 4.37 -23.39
N SER A 934 -39.77 4.55 -22.18
CA SER A 934 -40.11 5.71 -21.37
C SER A 934 -39.88 7.01 -22.14
N ILE A 935 -40.69 8.04 -21.91
CA ILE A 935 -40.47 9.38 -22.49
C ILE A 935 -39.21 10.07 -21.93
N LYS A 936 -38.56 9.53 -20.89
CA LYS A 936 -37.28 10.03 -20.37
C LYS A 936 -36.31 8.87 -20.07
N PRO A 937 -35.89 8.13 -21.10
CA PRO A 937 -35.00 6.99 -20.92
C PRO A 937 -33.54 7.47 -20.79
N ASP A 938 -32.73 6.74 -20.04
CA ASP A 938 -31.27 6.79 -20.22
C ASP A 938 -30.93 5.90 -21.43
N ILE A 939 -30.34 6.47 -22.47
CA ILE A 939 -29.76 5.76 -23.62
C ILE A 939 -28.40 5.23 -23.19
N ILE A 940 -28.11 3.94 -23.46
CA ILE A 940 -26.87 3.28 -23.05
C ILE A 940 -26.26 2.57 -24.27
N LEU A 941 -25.04 2.94 -24.63
CA LEU A 941 -24.22 2.28 -25.65
C LEU A 941 -23.05 1.60 -24.96
N SER A 942 -22.88 0.30 -25.11
CA SER A 942 -21.76 -0.45 -24.52
C SER A 942 -20.82 -0.94 -25.61
N PHE A 943 -19.53 -0.73 -25.42
CA PHE A 943 -18.47 -1.10 -26.35
C PHE A 943 -17.47 -2.06 -25.68
N ASP A 944 -16.64 -2.73 -26.48
CA ASP A 944 -15.61 -3.66 -26.01
C ASP A 944 -14.33 -2.98 -25.48
N GLY A 945 -14.33 -1.65 -25.30
CA GLY A 945 -13.31 -0.97 -24.51
C GLY A 945 -13.53 0.52 -24.31
N ALA A 946 -12.62 1.14 -23.56
CA ALA A 946 -12.74 2.50 -23.04
C ALA A 946 -12.93 3.55 -24.15
N ILE A 947 -13.94 4.40 -24.03
CA ILE A 947 -14.32 5.35 -25.08
C ILE A 947 -13.57 6.67 -24.96
N SER A 948 -13.08 7.17 -26.10
CA SER A 948 -12.50 8.51 -26.17
C SER A 948 -13.61 9.55 -26.32
N SER A 949 -13.78 10.38 -25.28
CA SER A 949 -14.78 11.47 -25.25
C SER A 949 -14.63 12.45 -26.42
N LEU A 950 -13.42 12.60 -26.97
CA LEU A 950 -13.12 13.46 -28.11
C LEU A 950 -13.75 12.96 -29.41
N THR A 951 -14.06 11.67 -29.52
CA THR A 951 -14.60 11.07 -30.74
C THR A 951 -16.13 11.09 -30.80
N LEU A 952 -16.82 11.44 -29.71
CA LEU A 952 -18.29 11.36 -29.63
C LEU A 952 -19.04 12.55 -30.28
N PRO A 953 -18.62 13.82 -30.09
CA PRO A 953 -19.35 14.95 -30.66
C PRO A 953 -19.49 14.85 -32.19
N GLY A 954 -20.72 14.85 -32.69
CA GLY A 954 -21.03 14.73 -34.11
C GLY A 954 -20.97 13.32 -34.69
N ASN A 955 -20.44 12.34 -33.95
CA ASN A 955 -20.40 10.93 -34.33
C ASN A 955 -21.44 10.07 -33.59
N VAL A 956 -22.04 10.59 -32.51
CA VAL A 956 -23.23 10.03 -31.86
C VAL A 956 -24.35 11.06 -31.95
N LEU A 957 -25.44 10.72 -32.64
CA LEU A 957 -26.60 11.60 -32.82
C LEU A 957 -27.86 10.94 -32.24
N PHE A 958 -28.71 11.74 -31.61
CA PHE A 958 -30.03 11.34 -31.15
C PHE A 958 -31.09 12.24 -31.77
N GLN A 959 -32.03 11.67 -32.52
CA GLN A 959 -32.90 12.39 -33.46
C GLN A 959 -34.37 11.99 -33.37
N ASP A 960 -35.29 12.87 -33.75
CA ASP A 960 -36.69 12.54 -34.01
C ASP A 960 -36.91 11.94 -35.42
N SER A 961 -38.17 11.63 -35.75
CA SER A 961 -38.56 11.09 -37.06
C SER A 961 -38.30 12.03 -38.24
N ASP A 962 -38.18 13.34 -37.99
CA ASP A 962 -37.92 14.35 -39.01
C ASP A 962 -36.41 14.62 -39.19
N GLY A 963 -35.56 13.96 -38.39
CA GLY A 963 -34.10 14.09 -38.42
C GLY A 963 -33.56 15.25 -37.59
N ASN A 964 -34.38 15.90 -36.75
CA ASN A 964 -33.91 16.96 -35.87
C ASN A 964 -33.20 16.36 -34.65
N ASN A 965 -32.08 16.97 -34.25
CA ASN A 965 -31.33 16.52 -33.07
C ASN A 965 -32.09 16.87 -31.77
N ILE A 966 -32.20 15.87 -30.89
CA ILE A 966 -32.75 16.01 -29.54
C ILE A 966 -31.67 16.52 -28.60
N GLN A 967 -32.04 17.47 -27.74
CA GLN A 967 -31.14 17.96 -26.69
C GLN A 967 -30.94 16.88 -25.63
N ILE A 968 -29.69 16.61 -25.29
CA ILE A 968 -29.29 15.54 -24.37
C ILE A 968 -28.50 16.07 -23.17
N SER A 969 -28.57 15.32 -22.07
CA SER A 969 -27.66 15.39 -20.94
C SER A 969 -26.77 14.15 -20.97
N VAL A 970 -25.45 14.33 -20.89
CA VAL A 970 -24.47 13.25 -21.05
C VAL A 970 -23.85 12.89 -19.70
N ASP A 971 -23.73 11.60 -19.43
CA ASP A 971 -22.99 11.05 -18.29
C ASP A 971 -21.66 10.45 -18.78
N GLN A 972 -20.56 11.05 -18.34
CA GLN A 972 -19.20 10.67 -18.76
C GLN A 972 -18.53 9.67 -17.81
N SER A 973 -19.19 9.32 -16.70
CA SER A 973 -18.58 8.53 -15.62
C SER A 973 -18.19 7.11 -16.04
N GLU A 974 -18.87 6.53 -17.04
CA GLU A 974 -18.65 5.15 -17.48
C GLU A 974 -17.86 5.03 -18.79
N TYR A 975 -17.26 6.10 -19.31
CA TYR A 975 -16.47 6.07 -20.55
C TYR A 975 -15.26 5.13 -20.44
N ALA A 976 -14.57 5.12 -19.29
CA ALA A 976 -13.45 4.22 -19.03
C ALA A 976 -13.86 2.74 -19.07
N SER A 977 -15.12 2.43 -18.73
CA SER A 977 -15.71 1.09 -18.79
C SER A 977 -16.34 0.77 -20.16
N GLY A 978 -16.12 1.63 -21.16
CA GLY A 978 -16.64 1.43 -22.51
C GLY A 978 -18.13 1.70 -22.66
N LYS A 979 -18.76 2.47 -21.77
CA LYS A 979 -20.19 2.82 -21.91
C LYS A 979 -20.38 4.30 -22.18
N VAL A 980 -21.22 4.63 -23.15
CA VAL A 980 -21.71 6.00 -23.40
C VAL A 980 -23.16 6.08 -22.95
N LYS A 981 -23.43 6.94 -21.98
CA LYS A 981 -24.76 7.11 -21.40
C LYS A 981 -25.25 8.55 -21.53
N PHE A 982 -26.46 8.73 -22.03
CA PHE A 982 -27.08 10.05 -22.14
C PHE A 982 -28.60 9.96 -22.10
N SER A 983 -29.27 11.05 -21.73
CA SER A 983 -30.73 11.09 -21.59
C SER A 983 -31.27 12.37 -22.23
N PRO A 984 -32.52 12.41 -22.71
CA PRO A 984 -33.08 13.64 -23.25
C PRO A 984 -33.24 14.69 -22.15
N ALA A 985 -32.89 15.94 -22.46
CA ALA A 985 -32.97 17.05 -21.51
C ALA A 985 -34.43 17.38 -21.11
N ASN A 986 -35.37 17.17 -22.03
CA ASN A 986 -36.81 17.32 -21.83
C ASN A 986 -37.52 16.00 -22.16
N PRO A 987 -38.69 15.70 -21.56
CA PRO A 987 -39.47 14.52 -21.93
C PRO A 987 -39.76 14.47 -23.44
N LEU A 988 -39.57 13.29 -24.02
CA LEU A 988 -39.89 12.99 -25.42
C LEU A 988 -41.40 13.00 -25.65
N ALA A 989 -41.81 13.23 -26.89
CA ALA A 989 -43.21 13.12 -27.28
C ALA A 989 -43.68 11.66 -27.15
N GLU A 990 -44.92 11.46 -26.71
CA GLU A 990 -45.54 10.13 -26.58
C GLU A 990 -45.81 9.49 -27.94
N SER A 991 -45.85 8.16 -28.00
CA SER A 991 -46.16 7.39 -29.23
C SER A 991 -45.37 7.82 -30.48
N SER A 992 -44.13 8.28 -30.30
CA SER A 992 -43.33 8.92 -31.34
C SER A 992 -42.04 8.14 -31.59
N VAL A 993 -41.56 8.17 -32.85
CA VAL A 993 -40.35 7.46 -33.28
C VAL A 993 -39.12 8.33 -33.06
N TYR A 994 -38.08 7.75 -32.45
CA TYR A 994 -36.77 8.37 -32.26
C TYR A 994 -35.65 7.47 -32.76
N LYS A 995 -34.48 8.07 -33.01
CA LYS A 995 -33.37 7.43 -33.71
C LYS A 995 -32.02 7.74 -33.08
N ILE A 996 -31.17 6.74 -32.94
CA ILE A 996 -29.77 6.83 -32.49
C ILE A 996 -28.87 6.49 -33.67
N VAL A 997 -27.93 7.36 -34.02
CA VAL A 997 -26.99 7.15 -35.14
C VAL A 997 -25.56 7.18 -34.59
N LEU A 998 -24.78 6.15 -34.92
CA LEU A 998 -23.35 6.06 -34.63
C LEU A 998 -22.55 6.06 -35.92
N SER A 999 -21.55 6.92 -35.99
CA SER A 999 -20.58 6.98 -37.09
C SER A 999 -19.45 5.97 -36.88
N GLU A 1000 -18.87 5.48 -37.97
CA GLU A 1000 -17.67 4.62 -37.98
C GLU A 1000 -16.49 5.23 -37.22
N LYS A 1001 -16.50 6.55 -37.01
CA LYS A 1001 -15.46 7.34 -36.32
C LYS A 1001 -15.57 7.37 -34.79
N VAL A 1002 -16.63 6.81 -34.21
CA VAL A 1002 -16.66 6.61 -32.75
C VAL A 1002 -15.46 5.72 -32.39
N GLY A 1003 -14.63 6.19 -31.45
CA GLY A 1003 -13.36 5.56 -31.15
C GLY A 1003 -13.02 5.47 -29.67
N ASP A 1004 -12.07 4.60 -29.38
CA ASP A 1004 -11.60 4.28 -28.04
C ASP A 1004 -10.39 5.15 -27.63
N THR A 1005 -9.92 4.99 -26.39
CA THR A 1005 -8.72 5.70 -25.89
C THR A 1005 -7.40 5.21 -26.49
N LYS A 1006 -7.41 4.08 -27.22
CA LYS A 1006 -6.25 3.51 -27.93
C LYS A 1006 -6.22 3.90 -29.41
N GLY A 1007 -7.20 4.66 -29.89
CA GLY A 1007 -7.32 5.11 -31.28
C GLY A 1007 -8.04 4.16 -32.24
N LEU A 1008 -8.63 3.05 -31.76
CA LEU A 1008 -9.44 2.15 -32.58
C LEU A 1008 -10.85 2.72 -32.79
N THR A 1009 -11.46 2.41 -33.93
CA THR A 1009 -12.76 2.94 -34.35
C THR A 1009 -13.77 1.83 -34.69
N LEU A 1010 -15.08 2.17 -34.76
CA LEU A 1010 -16.16 1.21 -35.07
C LEU A 1010 -16.06 0.60 -36.48
N ASN A 1011 -15.37 1.27 -37.41
CA ASN A 1011 -15.16 0.85 -38.80
C ASN A 1011 -16.44 0.65 -39.64
N GLN A 1012 -17.63 0.91 -39.07
CA GLN A 1012 -18.91 0.97 -39.75
C GLN A 1012 -19.90 1.88 -39.00
N ASN A 1013 -20.90 2.40 -39.72
CA ASN A 1013 -21.98 3.18 -39.12
C ASN A 1013 -23.08 2.25 -38.56
N PHE A 1014 -23.77 2.70 -37.50
CA PHE A 1014 -24.95 2.03 -36.94
C PHE A 1014 -26.13 2.98 -36.83
N GLU A 1015 -27.34 2.45 -36.97
CA GLU A 1015 -28.59 3.19 -36.80
C GLU A 1015 -29.60 2.33 -36.04
N PHE A 1016 -30.22 2.91 -35.01
CA PHE A 1016 -31.20 2.25 -34.15
C PHE A 1016 -32.43 3.14 -33.98
N THR A 1017 -33.63 2.57 -34.00
CA THR A 1017 -34.89 3.32 -33.80
C THR A 1017 -35.67 2.79 -32.60
N PHE A 1018 -36.53 3.60 -31.99
CA PHE A 1018 -37.48 3.14 -30.97
C PHE A 1018 -38.73 4.02 -30.91
N ILE A 1019 -39.79 3.52 -30.29
CA ILE A 1019 -41.09 4.20 -30.10
C ILE A 1019 -41.35 4.44 -28.62
N THR A 1020 -41.62 5.68 -28.25
CA THR A 1020 -41.98 6.07 -26.88
C THR A 1020 -43.37 5.57 -26.48
N GLU A 1021 -43.57 5.39 -25.18
CA GLU A 1021 -44.83 4.96 -24.58
C GLU A 1021 -45.99 5.94 -24.86
N ALA A 1022 -47.22 5.42 -24.81
CA ALA A 1022 -48.46 6.20 -24.80
C ALA A 1022 -48.92 6.42 -23.37
N ASN A 1023 -49.20 7.65 -22.94
CA ASN A 1023 -49.60 7.90 -21.57
C ASN A 1023 -51.11 7.68 -21.41
N LYS A 1024 -51.47 6.48 -20.93
CA LYS A 1024 -52.86 6.04 -20.82
C LYS A 1024 -53.10 5.25 -19.53
N TYR A 1025 -52.89 5.91 -18.40
CA TYR A 1025 -53.32 5.39 -17.10
C TYR A 1025 -54.08 6.47 -16.31
N VAL A 1026 -55.01 6.03 -15.47
CA VAL A 1026 -55.63 6.86 -14.44
C VAL A 1026 -55.07 6.43 -13.10
N THR A 1027 -54.47 7.38 -12.37
CA THR A 1027 -53.97 7.18 -11.00
C THR A 1027 -55.10 6.69 -10.10
N GLY A 1028 -54.82 5.65 -9.31
CA GLY A 1028 -55.75 5.10 -8.34
C GLY A 1028 -55.49 5.62 -6.91
N THR A 1029 -55.66 4.77 -5.90
CA THR A 1029 -55.38 5.13 -4.52
C THR A 1029 -53.90 5.00 -4.21
N ILE A 1030 -53.21 6.13 -3.98
CA ILE A 1030 -51.79 6.16 -3.57
C ILE A 1030 -51.68 5.86 -2.07
N TYR A 1031 -50.85 4.87 -1.73
CA TYR A 1031 -50.54 4.49 -0.35
C TYR A 1031 -49.18 5.03 0.12
N ASP A 1032 -48.23 5.20 -0.78
CA ASP A 1032 -46.92 5.77 -0.47
C ASP A 1032 -46.36 6.57 -1.64
N THR A 1033 -45.95 7.81 -1.35
CA THR A 1033 -45.33 8.73 -2.32
C THR A 1033 -43.82 8.72 -2.24
N PHE A 1034 -43.23 8.05 -1.24
CA PHE A 1034 -41.79 8.04 -0.98
C PHE A 1034 -41.14 9.42 -0.78
N GLU A 1035 -41.93 10.45 -0.41
CA GLU A 1035 -41.41 11.77 -0.03
C GLU A 1035 -40.66 11.75 1.31
N SER A 1036 -40.84 10.69 2.10
CA SER A 1036 -40.08 10.37 3.32
C SER A 1036 -40.10 8.86 3.58
N ASN A 1037 -39.20 8.34 4.42
CA ASN A 1037 -39.21 6.90 4.74
C ASN A 1037 -40.39 6.58 5.68
N SER A 1038 -41.42 5.97 5.12
CA SER A 1038 -42.70 5.59 5.75
C SER A 1038 -42.67 4.22 6.45
N GLY A 1039 -41.48 3.67 6.76
CA GLY A 1039 -41.32 2.38 7.43
C GLY A 1039 -40.70 1.27 6.56
N TRP A 1040 -39.99 1.65 5.50
CA TRP A 1040 -39.23 0.73 4.66
C TRP A 1040 -37.88 0.38 5.30
N SER A 1041 -37.58 -0.91 5.37
CA SER A 1041 -36.36 -1.46 5.97
C SER A 1041 -35.17 -1.42 5.02
N ASN A 1042 -33.96 -1.34 5.60
CA ASN A 1042 -32.73 -1.53 4.85
C ASN A 1042 -32.60 -3.01 4.40
N PRO A 1043 -32.07 -3.29 3.20
CA PRO A 1043 -31.97 -4.65 2.70
C PRO A 1043 -31.17 -5.60 3.58
N THR A 1044 -30.12 -5.09 4.23
CA THR A 1044 -29.21 -5.83 5.11
C THR A 1044 -29.85 -6.23 6.44
N GLU A 1045 -30.90 -5.52 6.85
CA GLU A 1045 -31.69 -5.78 8.06
C GLU A 1045 -32.95 -6.60 7.76
N THR A 1046 -33.19 -6.89 6.48
CA THR A 1046 -34.41 -7.53 6.01
C THR A 1046 -34.20 -9.03 5.86
N GLU A 1047 -34.99 -9.83 6.59
CA GLU A 1047 -34.93 -11.30 6.54
C GLU A 1047 -35.01 -11.81 5.09
N ASN A 1048 -34.30 -12.90 4.76
CA ASN A 1048 -34.24 -13.47 3.39
C ASN A 1048 -33.62 -12.57 2.30
N SER A 1049 -33.03 -11.42 2.64
CA SER A 1049 -31.97 -10.85 1.80
C SER A 1049 -30.73 -11.73 1.91
N VAL A 1050 -30.16 -12.14 0.78
CA VAL A 1050 -29.02 -13.07 0.73
C VAL A 1050 -27.99 -12.61 -0.29
N GLY A 1051 -26.71 -12.82 0.01
CA GLY A 1051 -25.61 -12.54 -0.92
C GLY A 1051 -25.37 -11.05 -1.21
N LEU A 1052 -25.59 -10.16 -0.22
CA LEU A 1052 -25.40 -8.71 -0.37
C LEU A 1052 -24.09 -8.22 0.27
N ASP A 1053 -23.51 -7.18 -0.33
CA ASP A 1053 -22.58 -6.29 0.34
C ASP A 1053 -23.35 -5.36 1.28
N ASN A 1054 -23.01 -5.39 2.57
CA ASN A 1054 -23.76 -4.69 3.60
C ASN A 1054 -23.53 -3.18 3.66
N LEU A 1055 -22.49 -2.65 3.00
CA LEU A 1055 -22.20 -1.23 2.95
C LEU A 1055 -22.84 -0.57 1.72
N LEU A 1056 -22.88 -1.31 0.61
CA LEU A 1056 -23.32 -0.77 -0.68
C LEU A 1056 -24.80 -1.03 -0.97
N SER A 1057 -25.43 -1.98 -0.28
CA SER A 1057 -26.86 -2.30 -0.45
C SER A 1057 -27.71 -1.60 0.60
N GLN A 1058 -28.51 -0.60 0.20
CA GLN A 1058 -29.28 0.25 1.11
C GLN A 1058 -30.58 0.76 0.49
N PHE A 1059 -31.58 1.05 1.35
CA PHE A 1059 -32.79 1.76 0.96
C PHE A 1059 -32.79 3.17 1.57
N ILE A 1060 -32.84 4.19 0.73
CA ILE A 1060 -32.81 5.60 1.18
C ILE A 1060 -33.81 6.44 0.40
N ILE A 1061 -34.25 7.56 0.97
CA ILE A 1061 -35.02 8.58 0.24
C ILE A 1061 -34.04 9.46 -0.54
N SER A 1062 -34.31 9.67 -1.82
CA SER A 1062 -33.39 10.35 -2.75
C SER A 1062 -34.12 11.36 -3.63
N ASN A 1063 -33.45 12.49 -3.92
CA ASN A 1063 -33.89 13.47 -4.92
C ASN A 1063 -33.19 13.30 -6.28
N ALA A 1064 -32.41 12.23 -6.45
CA ALA A 1064 -31.63 12.02 -7.68
C ALA A 1064 -32.54 11.74 -8.88
N LYS A 1065 -33.61 10.95 -8.67
CA LYS A 1065 -34.66 10.67 -9.65
C LYS A 1065 -35.98 10.62 -8.89
N PHE A 1066 -37.04 11.23 -9.42
CA PHE A 1066 -38.42 11.15 -8.90
C PHE A 1066 -39.39 11.23 -10.08
N LYS A 1067 -40.57 10.61 -9.93
CA LYS A 1067 -41.64 10.63 -10.93
C LYS A 1067 -42.59 11.79 -10.65
N ASN A 1068 -43.02 11.93 -9.40
CA ASN A 1068 -43.85 13.01 -8.91
C ASN A 1068 -43.21 13.61 -7.64
N GLY A 1069 -43.64 14.80 -7.22
CA GLY A 1069 -43.09 15.43 -6.02
C GLY A 1069 -41.63 15.89 -6.15
N LYS A 1070 -40.80 15.57 -5.16
CA LYS A 1070 -39.38 15.99 -5.06
C LYS A 1070 -38.43 14.85 -4.71
N TYR A 1071 -38.92 13.77 -4.12
CA TYR A 1071 -38.11 12.64 -3.66
C TYR A 1071 -38.73 11.32 -4.10
N SER A 1072 -37.94 10.24 -4.04
CA SER A 1072 -38.39 8.87 -4.26
C SER A 1072 -37.57 7.90 -3.41
N GLY A 1073 -38.01 6.64 -3.32
CA GLY A 1073 -37.28 5.59 -2.62
C GLY A 1073 -36.20 4.99 -3.52
N LYS A 1074 -34.93 5.17 -3.19
CA LYS A 1074 -33.80 4.54 -3.88
C LYS A 1074 -33.45 3.21 -3.20
N LEU A 1075 -33.56 2.11 -3.94
CA LEU A 1075 -33.08 0.79 -3.53
C LEU A 1075 -31.77 0.50 -4.27
N ALA A 1076 -30.64 0.67 -3.59
CA ALA A 1076 -29.31 0.33 -4.10
C ALA A 1076 -28.93 -1.10 -3.70
N TYR A 1077 -28.24 -1.82 -4.59
CA TYR A 1077 -27.81 -3.20 -4.35
C TYR A 1077 -26.41 -3.47 -4.88
N LYS A 1078 -25.70 -4.37 -4.19
CA LYS A 1078 -24.43 -4.98 -4.60
C LYS A 1078 -24.43 -6.45 -4.18
N PHE A 1079 -24.43 -7.35 -5.15
CA PHE A 1079 -24.43 -8.79 -4.97
C PHE A 1079 -23.01 -9.38 -4.91
N LEU A 1080 -22.83 -10.42 -4.09
CA LEU A 1080 -21.56 -11.12 -3.85
C LEU A 1080 -21.44 -12.46 -4.59
N GLY A 1081 -22.50 -12.94 -5.25
CA GLY A 1081 -22.51 -14.21 -5.99
C GLY A 1081 -23.89 -14.49 -6.60
N ILE A 1082 -23.99 -15.47 -7.49
CA ILE A 1082 -25.23 -15.84 -8.20
C ILE A 1082 -26.37 -16.21 -7.23
N ASP A 1083 -27.63 -16.02 -7.64
CA ASP A 1083 -28.86 -16.21 -6.85
C ASP A 1083 -29.06 -15.27 -5.64
N ALA A 1084 -28.33 -14.16 -5.56
CA ALA A 1084 -28.52 -13.17 -4.52
C ALA A 1084 -29.86 -12.43 -4.62
N VAL A 1085 -30.35 -11.95 -3.46
CA VAL A 1085 -31.67 -11.32 -3.33
C VAL A 1085 -31.53 -10.05 -2.49
N CYS A 1086 -31.90 -8.90 -3.06
CA CYS A 1086 -31.99 -7.62 -2.36
C CYS A 1086 -33.46 -7.27 -2.11
N ARG A 1087 -33.86 -7.24 -0.83
CA ARG A 1087 -35.26 -7.05 -0.42
C ARG A 1087 -35.39 -5.83 0.49
N THR A 1088 -36.28 -4.90 0.17
CA THR A 1088 -36.74 -3.86 1.13
C THR A 1088 -38.18 -4.13 1.52
N SER A 1089 -38.49 -4.11 2.83
CA SER A 1089 -39.78 -4.52 3.35
C SER A 1089 -40.49 -3.41 4.10
N ASN A 1090 -41.82 -3.42 4.06
CA ASN A 1090 -42.65 -2.53 4.87
C ASN A 1090 -43.95 -3.27 5.25
N ASN A 1091 -44.14 -3.49 6.55
CA ASN A 1091 -45.28 -4.21 7.10
C ASN A 1091 -46.43 -3.28 7.52
N GLY A 1092 -46.39 -1.99 7.18
CA GLY A 1092 -47.42 -1.01 7.52
C GLY A 1092 -48.65 -1.04 6.60
N PHE A 1093 -48.58 -1.72 5.46
CA PHE A 1093 -49.63 -1.63 4.44
C PHE A 1093 -50.95 -2.31 4.83
N PRO A 1094 -52.10 -1.76 4.39
CA PRO A 1094 -53.40 -2.41 4.58
C PRO A 1094 -53.52 -3.69 3.75
N LYS A 1095 -54.47 -4.56 4.12
CA LYS A 1095 -54.85 -5.69 3.27
C LYS A 1095 -55.59 -5.17 2.03
N LEU A 1096 -55.18 -5.63 0.87
CA LEU A 1096 -55.75 -5.36 -0.43
C LEU A 1096 -56.60 -6.55 -0.87
N SER A 1097 -57.70 -6.29 -1.57
CA SER A 1097 -58.41 -7.33 -2.32
C SER A 1097 -57.51 -7.83 -3.45
N THR A 1098 -57.55 -9.12 -3.77
CA THR A 1098 -56.67 -9.68 -4.81
C THR A 1098 -57.13 -9.36 -6.24
N ASP A 1099 -58.33 -8.84 -6.42
CA ASP A 1099 -58.91 -8.49 -7.73
C ASP A 1099 -58.63 -7.04 -8.18
N ILE A 1100 -57.96 -6.23 -7.36
CA ILE A 1100 -57.60 -4.86 -7.73
C ILE A 1100 -56.18 -4.81 -8.30
N ASP A 1101 -55.98 -3.96 -9.31
CA ASP A 1101 -54.65 -3.66 -9.83
C ASP A 1101 -53.79 -3.00 -8.74
N PHE A 1102 -52.59 -3.52 -8.53
CA PHE A 1102 -51.58 -2.97 -7.62
C PHE A 1102 -50.32 -2.64 -8.42
N GLY A 1103 -49.70 -1.47 -8.20
CA GLY A 1103 -48.47 -1.11 -8.89
C GLY A 1103 -47.66 -0.01 -8.24
N ILE A 1104 -46.41 0.11 -8.71
CA ILE A 1104 -45.43 1.10 -8.25
C ILE A 1104 -44.81 1.74 -9.49
N TRP A 1105 -44.56 3.05 -9.47
CA TRP A 1105 -43.68 3.67 -10.46
C TRP A 1105 -42.24 3.27 -10.17
N ILE A 1106 -41.58 2.67 -11.16
CA ILE A 1106 -40.21 2.19 -11.00
C ILE A 1106 -39.32 2.80 -12.08
N TYR A 1107 -38.27 3.47 -11.64
CA TYR A 1107 -37.16 3.84 -12.51
C TYR A 1107 -36.22 2.64 -12.63
N GLY A 1108 -36.15 2.04 -13.82
CA GLY A 1108 -35.29 0.89 -14.10
C GLY A 1108 -33.82 1.29 -14.31
N ASP A 1109 -32.91 0.37 -14.04
CA ASP A 1109 -31.45 0.54 -14.17
C ASP A 1109 -30.82 -0.30 -15.29
N ASN A 1110 -31.63 -0.96 -16.12
CA ASN A 1110 -31.20 -1.87 -17.17
C ASN A 1110 -30.24 -2.97 -16.69
N SER A 1111 -30.49 -3.50 -15.50
CA SER A 1111 -29.62 -4.47 -14.84
C SER A 1111 -29.82 -5.92 -15.26
N GLN A 1112 -30.87 -6.26 -16.02
CA GLN A 1112 -31.26 -7.64 -16.33
C GLN A 1112 -31.60 -8.50 -15.09
N ASN A 1113 -31.69 -7.88 -13.91
CA ASN A 1113 -32.18 -8.52 -12.69
C ASN A 1113 -33.71 -8.60 -12.71
N VAL A 1114 -34.27 -9.51 -11.92
CA VAL A 1114 -35.72 -9.69 -11.85
C VAL A 1114 -36.30 -8.83 -10.73
N LEU A 1115 -37.36 -8.09 -11.05
CA LEU A 1115 -38.19 -7.37 -10.09
C LEU A 1115 -39.31 -8.29 -9.59
N GLU A 1116 -39.45 -8.42 -8.28
CA GLU A 1116 -40.55 -9.16 -7.65
C GLU A 1116 -41.28 -8.30 -6.60
N TYR A 1117 -42.58 -8.56 -6.46
CA TYR A 1117 -43.39 -8.08 -5.34
C TYR A 1117 -43.73 -9.26 -4.45
N TRP A 1118 -43.42 -9.15 -3.16
CA TRP A 1118 -43.73 -10.18 -2.18
C TRP A 1118 -44.91 -9.73 -1.32
N PHE A 1119 -45.89 -10.60 -1.15
CA PHE A 1119 -47.09 -10.38 -0.36
C PHE A 1119 -47.20 -11.40 0.77
N VAL A 1120 -47.89 -11.02 1.85
CA VAL A 1120 -48.32 -11.97 2.89
C VAL A 1120 -49.82 -12.23 2.74
N ASN A 1121 -50.20 -13.51 2.69
CA ASN A 1121 -51.60 -13.94 2.65
C ASN A 1121 -52.22 -14.08 4.06
N ASP A 1122 -53.51 -14.43 4.11
CA ASP A 1122 -54.26 -14.57 5.37
C ASP A 1122 -53.71 -15.64 6.33
N ASN A 1123 -52.95 -16.62 5.80
CA ASN A 1123 -52.30 -17.67 6.57
C ASN A 1123 -50.87 -17.30 7.01
N SER A 1124 -50.46 -16.05 6.84
CA SER A 1124 -49.10 -15.55 7.10
C SER A 1124 -48.01 -16.16 6.21
N SER A 1125 -48.34 -16.74 5.05
CA SER A 1125 -47.34 -17.23 4.09
C SER A 1125 -46.97 -16.16 3.07
N ILE A 1126 -45.71 -16.18 2.61
CA ILE A 1126 -45.19 -15.26 1.60
C ILE A 1126 -45.53 -15.79 0.20
N GLU A 1127 -46.22 -14.96 -0.59
CA GLU A 1127 -46.49 -15.14 -2.01
C GLU A 1127 -45.51 -14.26 -2.82
N LYS A 1128 -44.69 -14.87 -3.67
CA LYS A 1128 -43.67 -14.18 -4.47
C LYS A 1128 -44.16 -14.03 -5.91
N ILE A 1129 -44.33 -12.80 -6.37
CA ILE A 1129 -44.84 -12.51 -7.72
C ILE A 1129 -43.73 -11.85 -8.53
N VAL A 1130 -43.31 -12.51 -9.61
CA VAL A 1130 -42.40 -11.93 -10.61
C VAL A 1130 -43.15 -10.87 -11.40
N VAL A 1131 -42.62 -9.65 -11.39
CA VAL A 1131 -43.25 -8.49 -12.03
C VAL A 1131 -42.68 -8.27 -13.42
N ASP A 1132 -41.35 -8.18 -13.53
CA ASP A 1132 -40.68 -7.96 -14.80
C ASP A 1132 -39.16 -8.21 -14.69
N THR A 1133 -38.47 -8.34 -15.82
CA THR A 1133 -37.01 -8.29 -15.90
C THR A 1133 -36.57 -6.86 -16.18
N ILE A 1134 -35.68 -6.30 -15.36
CA ILE A 1134 -35.27 -4.89 -15.39
C ILE A 1134 -34.30 -4.64 -16.56
N ASN A 1135 -34.82 -4.75 -17.78
CA ASN A 1135 -34.15 -4.50 -19.07
C ASN A 1135 -34.47 -3.12 -19.64
N TRP A 1136 -34.89 -2.18 -18.77
CA TRP A 1136 -35.28 -0.83 -19.16
C TRP A 1136 -34.66 0.23 -18.25
N THR A 1137 -34.60 1.44 -18.78
CA THR A 1137 -34.36 2.67 -18.03
C THR A 1137 -35.53 3.64 -18.21
N GLY A 1138 -35.60 4.63 -17.32
CA GLY A 1138 -36.75 5.54 -17.26
C GLY A 1138 -37.86 5.01 -16.36
N TRP A 1139 -38.84 5.87 -16.10
CA TRP A 1139 -39.99 5.56 -15.26
C TRP A 1139 -40.99 4.70 -16.02
N LYS A 1140 -41.37 3.56 -15.44
CA LYS A 1140 -42.51 2.73 -15.89
C LYS A 1140 -43.40 2.37 -14.70
N LEU A 1141 -44.71 2.39 -14.91
CA LEU A 1141 -45.67 1.87 -13.92
C LEU A 1141 -45.69 0.35 -14.05
N LYS A 1142 -45.26 -0.35 -13.00
CA LYS A 1142 -45.23 -1.81 -12.97
C LYS A 1142 -46.36 -2.31 -12.09
N SER A 1143 -47.47 -2.65 -12.74
CA SER A 1143 -48.69 -3.13 -12.10
C SER A 1143 -48.92 -4.63 -12.31
N ILE A 1144 -49.60 -5.25 -11.36
CA ILE A 1144 -50.07 -6.64 -11.38
C ILE A 1144 -51.50 -6.71 -10.85
N VAL A 1145 -52.24 -7.75 -11.27
CA VAL A 1145 -53.50 -8.17 -10.62
C VAL A 1145 -53.19 -9.42 -9.79
N PRO A 1146 -53.15 -9.34 -8.44
CA PRO A 1146 -52.70 -10.46 -7.62
C PRO A 1146 -53.50 -11.76 -7.78
N SER A 1147 -54.80 -11.69 -8.09
CA SER A 1147 -55.65 -12.88 -8.29
C SER A 1147 -55.25 -13.75 -9.48
N TYR A 1148 -54.38 -13.26 -10.37
CA TYR A 1148 -53.79 -14.08 -11.44
C TYR A 1148 -52.67 -14.99 -10.94
N PHE A 1149 -52.13 -14.75 -9.74
CA PHE A 1149 -50.95 -15.43 -9.22
C PHE A 1149 -51.22 -16.21 -7.92
N THR A 1150 -52.31 -15.95 -7.21
CA THR A 1150 -52.67 -16.62 -5.96
C THR A 1150 -54.18 -16.85 -5.83
N ASN A 1151 -54.57 -17.87 -5.06
CA ASN A 1151 -55.96 -18.18 -4.71
C ASN A 1151 -56.42 -17.51 -3.40
N SER A 1152 -55.67 -16.53 -2.89
CA SER A 1152 -55.99 -15.83 -1.64
C SER A 1152 -57.07 -14.76 -1.86
N ASP A 1153 -57.97 -14.59 -0.89
CA ASP A 1153 -59.04 -13.57 -0.96
C ASP A 1153 -58.51 -12.15 -0.61
N SER A 1154 -57.43 -12.06 0.15
CA SER A 1154 -56.76 -10.80 0.47
C SER A 1154 -55.24 -10.97 0.64
N LEU A 1155 -54.49 -9.92 0.29
CA LEU A 1155 -53.03 -9.88 0.38
C LEU A 1155 -52.56 -8.58 1.01
N LYS A 1156 -51.41 -8.63 1.68
CA LYS A 1156 -50.73 -7.43 2.18
C LYS A 1156 -49.35 -7.33 1.57
N LEU A 1157 -49.02 -6.19 0.96
CA LEU A 1157 -47.66 -5.98 0.44
C LEU A 1157 -46.66 -6.10 1.59
N ASN A 1158 -45.62 -6.88 1.35
CA ASN A 1158 -44.57 -7.12 2.30
C ASN A 1158 -43.25 -6.52 1.83
N SER A 1159 -42.91 -6.65 0.55
CA SER A 1159 -41.59 -6.22 0.06
C SER A 1159 -41.53 -5.96 -1.44
N VAL A 1160 -40.58 -5.11 -1.82
CA VAL A 1160 -40.07 -4.97 -3.18
C VAL A 1160 -38.70 -5.62 -3.24
N VAL A 1161 -38.48 -6.45 -4.27
CA VAL A 1161 -37.32 -7.34 -4.34
C VAL A 1161 -36.64 -7.23 -5.70
N ILE A 1162 -35.31 -7.20 -5.67
CA ILE A 1162 -34.44 -7.37 -6.83
C ILE A 1162 -33.73 -8.71 -6.66
N LYS A 1163 -34.00 -9.65 -7.56
CA LYS A 1163 -33.37 -10.97 -7.59
C LYS A 1163 -32.33 -11.01 -8.70
N GLN A 1164 -31.12 -11.42 -8.35
CA GLN A 1164 -30.04 -11.54 -9.31
C GLN A 1164 -30.31 -12.67 -10.30
N THR A 1165 -29.96 -12.44 -11.56
CA THR A 1165 -29.95 -13.46 -12.61
C THR A 1165 -28.53 -13.73 -13.09
N GLU A 1166 -28.32 -14.82 -13.83
CA GLU A 1166 -27.01 -15.14 -14.43
C GLU A 1166 -26.50 -14.04 -15.38
N LEU A 1167 -27.41 -13.34 -16.06
CA LEU A 1167 -27.11 -12.22 -16.96
C LEU A 1167 -27.20 -10.86 -16.26
N GLY A 1168 -27.51 -10.86 -14.97
CA GLY A 1168 -27.83 -9.70 -14.16
C GLY A 1168 -26.60 -8.96 -13.66
N ASN A 1169 -26.65 -7.63 -13.66
CA ASN A 1169 -25.59 -6.81 -13.08
C ASN A 1169 -25.48 -7.09 -11.58
N ASN A 1170 -24.23 -7.26 -11.11
CA ASN A 1170 -23.95 -7.46 -9.69
C ASN A 1170 -24.19 -6.19 -8.85
N SER A 1171 -24.43 -5.04 -9.46
CA SER A 1171 -24.75 -3.81 -8.73
C SER A 1171 -25.56 -2.83 -9.55
N GLY A 1172 -26.40 -2.05 -8.88
CA GLY A 1172 -27.24 -1.03 -9.48
C GLY A 1172 -28.14 -0.35 -8.46
N ALA A 1173 -29.12 0.40 -8.96
CA ALA A 1173 -30.12 1.05 -8.11
C ALA A 1173 -31.40 1.35 -8.89
N ILE A 1174 -32.53 0.90 -8.36
CA ILE A 1174 -33.86 1.31 -8.84
C ILE A 1174 -34.43 2.41 -7.95
N TYR A 1175 -35.39 3.15 -8.48
CA TYR A 1175 -36.13 4.17 -7.74
C TYR A 1175 -37.62 3.85 -7.74
N LEU A 1176 -38.27 3.97 -6.59
CA LEU A 1176 -39.67 3.64 -6.33
C LEU A 1176 -40.44 4.92 -6.01
N ASP A 1177 -41.58 5.11 -6.67
CA ASP A 1177 -42.44 6.27 -6.48
C ASP A 1177 -43.92 5.86 -6.62
N ASP A 1178 -44.83 6.62 -6.01
CA ASP A 1178 -46.29 6.46 -6.07
C ASP A 1178 -46.80 5.01 -6.10
N LEU A 1179 -46.60 4.30 -4.98
CA LEU A 1179 -47.17 2.97 -4.73
C LEU A 1179 -48.68 3.08 -4.55
N GLN A 1180 -49.44 2.36 -5.38
CA GLN A 1180 -50.88 2.58 -5.52
C GLN A 1180 -51.68 1.30 -5.88
N SER A 1181 -52.99 1.33 -5.60
CA SER A 1181 -53.98 0.36 -6.11
C SER A 1181 -55.03 1.02 -7.00
N ASP A 1182 -55.95 0.24 -7.55
CA ASP A 1182 -57.11 0.70 -8.33
C ASP A 1182 -56.71 1.47 -9.59
N ILE A 1183 -55.60 1.03 -10.19
CA ILE A 1183 -55.04 1.60 -11.41
C ILE A 1183 -55.97 1.25 -12.58
N VAL A 1184 -56.37 2.23 -13.39
CA VAL A 1184 -57.12 1.96 -14.63
C VAL A 1184 -56.20 2.16 -15.82
N LEU A 1185 -55.80 1.07 -16.46
CA LEU A 1185 -55.11 1.09 -17.75
C LEU A 1185 -56.14 1.34 -18.86
N ILE A 1186 -56.02 2.47 -19.58
CA ILE A 1186 -56.88 2.74 -20.72
C ILE A 1186 -56.33 1.96 -21.92
N LEU A 1187 -56.76 0.70 -22.05
CA LEU A 1187 -56.45 -0.12 -23.20
C LEU A 1187 -56.95 0.57 -24.47
N SER A 1188 -56.04 0.88 -25.39
CA SER A 1188 -56.41 1.35 -26.71
C SER A 1188 -56.60 0.15 -27.63
N VAL A 1189 -57.64 0.19 -28.47
CA VAL A 1189 -58.16 -0.92 -29.30
C VAL A 1189 -57.17 -1.44 -30.38
N ASN A 1190 -55.90 -1.05 -30.35
CA ASN A 1190 -54.91 -1.39 -31.39
C ASN A 1190 -53.73 -2.27 -30.96
N ASP A 1191 -53.61 -2.70 -29.70
CA ASP A 1191 -52.47 -3.51 -29.24
C ASP A 1191 -52.63 -5.03 -29.47
N SER A 1192 -53.50 -5.44 -30.40
CA SER A 1192 -53.53 -6.81 -30.92
C SER A 1192 -52.95 -6.87 -32.32
N LYS A 1193 -51.62 -6.80 -32.43
CA LYS A 1193 -50.85 -7.33 -33.57
C LYS A 1193 -49.37 -7.45 -33.27
#